data_AF-I3YPQ1-F1
#
_entry.id   AF-I3YPQ1-F1
#
_cell.length_a   1.000
_cell.length_b   1.000
_cell.length_c   1.000
_cell.angle_alpha   90.00
_cell.angle_beta   90.00
_cell.angle_gamma   90.00
#
_symmetry.space_group_name_H-M   'P 1'
#
loop_
_entity.id
_entity.type
_entity.pdbx_description
1 polymer ?
#
loop_
_entity_poly.entity_id
_entity_poly.type
_entity_poly.pdbx_seq_one_letter_code
_entity_poly.pdbx_strand_id
1 'polypeptide(L)'
;MGEFDIPSLLTQNEEHKSRLFAPYNPLTGEGSPIERVRLYFSSESYVLIPTYMAQTPTVAAIIDAGGVEQYAAREGIAAEVMCGVVHRLRAVYDFEFWCISCVKIFDKTTGRLVPFKLRRAQLKLAHILLTDLFAGKPVRVVLVKARQWGGSTVTQMLMAWVQIFHRSGWNSVIVSDVEEQSRTIRSMYSRMALRHPVEICPVRFCNFEGSSKNKMLVDRDCVVSIGSMQKPDSLRAGDIKMAHLSEVGLWKRTKEKSPEDVIQTILGSVPREPFTVVVLESTAKGIGNFFHDTWCDAVDGKSAYTPLFVPWFEIDIYYKPFINEKQKIEFIQSMTRDELTRFYAGATLEGLNWYREKRREYSTDWQMCSEFPSTADEAFQTTGRPAHDPLYVRQQRPFVREPLYVGELLADATYGPEALQNLHFVPTATGDFHLWKLPDTSRRIANRYAVALDIGGRSPNADWSVISVLDRIAMMDGGVEECIATYRFHLDQDLTVWRAVQVAEWYCHALLAVEANSLNPKGQEGDHTLTILDTIKEHYDNLFSRSDPTRIREGQPVKYGFHTNAASKTDLVTQMTKRLREILYIERDKRALDEIGWYELKPDGSYGAVDGKHDDIYMSRGIVLKVSQLMDLPVEIRQSIKPPPGNVILSEASM
;
A
#
# COMPACT_ATOMS: atom_id res chain seq x y z
N MET A 1 -14.22 9.76 28.66
CA MET A 1 -13.00 10.33 28.06
C MET A 1 -11.94 10.22 29.13
N GLY A 2 -10.93 9.37 28.96
CA GLY A 2 -9.82 9.30 29.91
C GLY A 2 -9.06 10.63 29.88
N GLU A 3 -8.56 11.08 31.03
CA GLU A 3 -7.63 12.21 31.10
C GLU A 3 -6.47 11.96 30.15
N PHE A 4 -6.14 12.95 29.31
CA PHE A 4 -4.93 12.90 28.50
C PHE A 4 -3.72 12.93 29.43
N ASP A 5 -2.80 11.98 29.29
CA ASP A 5 -1.48 12.03 29.93
C ASP A 5 -0.63 13.10 29.22
N ILE A 6 -0.83 14.35 29.61
CA ILE A 6 -0.17 15.52 29.04
C ILE A 6 1.38 15.38 29.14
N PRO A 7 1.97 15.02 30.29
CA PRO A 7 3.42 14.79 30.39
C PRO A 7 3.96 13.77 29.37
N SER A 8 3.27 12.64 29.18
CA SER A 8 3.67 11.63 28.18
C SER A 8 3.61 12.18 26.76
N LEU A 9 2.52 12.87 26.40
CA LEU A 9 2.36 13.46 25.07
C LEU A 9 3.42 14.54 24.78
N LEU A 10 3.78 15.36 25.77
CA LEU A 10 4.83 16.37 25.60
C LEU A 10 6.20 15.72 25.37
N THR A 11 6.52 14.65 26.11
CA THR A 11 7.78 13.90 25.95
C THR A 11 7.87 13.30 24.55
N GLN A 12 6.83 12.59 24.14
CA GLN A 12 6.75 11.98 22.81
C GLN A 12 6.78 13.04 21.68
N ASN A 13 6.24 14.23 21.92
CA ASN A 13 6.33 15.32 20.95
C ASN A 13 7.77 15.78 20.71
N GLU A 14 8.60 15.84 21.75
CA GLU A 14 10.03 16.18 21.58
C GLU A 14 10.78 15.09 20.79
N GLU A 15 10.42 13.82 20.96
CA GLU A 15 10.93 12.74 20.09
C GLU A 15 10.52 12.97 18.64
N HIS A 16 9.26 13.30 18.37
CA HIS A 16 8.77 13.58 17.02
C HIS A 16 9.50 14.76 16.38
N LYS A 17 9.70 15.85 17.14
CA LYS A 17 10.48 17.02 16.71
C LYS A 17 11.93 16.67 16.44
N SER A 18 12.56 15.88 17.32
CA SER A 18 13.96 15.46 17.15
C SER A 18 14.15 14.63 15.87
N ARG A 19 13.16 13.81 15.49
CA ARG A 19 13.18 13.06 14.22
C ARG A 19 12.99 13.97 13.02
N LEU A 20 12.01 14.88 13.06
CA LEU A 20 11.72 15.82 11.97
C LEU A 20 12.92 16.74 11.67
N PHE A 21 13.54 17.29 12.72
CA PHE A 21 14.67 18.22 12.65
C PHE A 21 16.00 17.58 13.00
N ALA A 22 16.13 16.26 12.84
CA ALA A 22 17.37 15.55 13.12
C ALA A 22 18.55 16.26 12.41
N PRO A 23 19.74 16.32 13.02
CA PRO A 23 20.91 16.91 12.40
C PRO A 23 21.19 16.30 11.02
N TYR A 24 21.57 17.15 10.08
CA TYR A 24 21.96 16.74 8.73
C TYR A 24 22.89 17.77 8.14
N ASN A 25 24.10 17.35 7.78
CA ASN A 25 25.13 18.18 7.20
C ASN A 25 25.75 17.49 5.98
N PRO A 26 25.28 17.79 4.75
CA PRO A 26 25.83 17.17 3.54
C PRO A 26 27.28 17.58 3.24
N LEU A 27 27.80 18.66 3.86
CA LEU A 27 29.20 19.05 3.70
C LEU A 27 30.12 18.09 4.46
N THR A 28 29.74 17.66 5.67
CA THR A 28 30.51 16.68 6.47
C THR A 28 30.05 15.24 6.22
N GLY A 29 28.83 15.04 5.70
CA GLY A 29 28.18 13.74 5.52
C GLY A 29 27.39 13.25 6.75
N GLU A 30 27.34 14.02 7.82
CA GLU A 30 26.63 13.64 9.05
C GLU A 30 25.11 13.65 8.85
N GLY A 31 24.43 12.66 9.44
CA GLY A 31 22.96 12.55 9.40
C GLY A 31 22.37 12.11 8.05
N SER A 32 23.22 11.69 7.11
CA SER A 32 22.85 11.07 5.85
C SER A 32 22.17 9.70 6.07
N PRO A 33 21.22 9.30 5.20
CA PRO A 33 20.53 8.02 5.31
C PRO A 33 21.29 6.84 4.70
N ILE A 34 22.41 7.07 4.01
CA ILE A 34 23.23 6.01 3.40
C ILE A 34 24.45 5.68 4.27
N GLU A 35 25.00 4.50 4.08
CA GLU A 35 26.21 4.07 4.79
C GLU A 35 27.42 4.92 4.38
N ARG A 36 28.18 5.40 5.37
CA ARG A 36 29.33 6.27 5.17
C ARG A 36 30.51 5.86 6.05
N VAL A 37 31.71 6.10 5.55
CA VAL A 37 32.99 5.87 6.25
C VAL A 37 33.78 7.15 6.37
N ARG A 38 34.69 7.21 7.36
CA ARG A 38 35.56 8.36 7.56
C ARG A 38 36.65 8.43 6.50
N LEU A 39 36.78 9.58 5.87
CA LEU A 39 37.95 9.97 5.09
C LEU A 39 38.65 11.10 5.85
N TYR A 40 39.85 10.81 6.36
CA TYR A 40 40.66 11.76 7.12
C TYR A 40 41.39 12.70 6.17
N PHE A 41 41.26 14.01 6.40
CA PHE A 41 42.09 15.03 5.76
C PHE A 41 43.40 15.21 6.54
N SER A 42 43.30 15.21 7.87
CA SER A 42 44.42 15.24 8.82
C SER A 42 44.11 14.30 10.00
N SER A 43 45.00 14.20 10.99
CA SER A 43 44.77 13.38 12.20
C SER A 43 43.53 13.79 13.01
N GLU A 44 43.09 15.05 12.89
CA GLU A 44 41.98 15.62 13.66
C GLU A 44 40.77 15.99 12.81
N SER A 45 40.90 15.99 11.48
CA SER A 45 39.85 16.43 10.55
C SER A 45 39.44 15.30 9.60
N TYR A 46 38.14 15.02 9.54
CA TYR A 46 37.58 14.02 8.62
C TYR A 46 36.21 14.44 8.09
N VAL A 47 35.79 13.80 7.01
CA VAL A 47 34.41 13.82 6.53
C VAL A 47 33.91 12.39 6.38
N LEU A 48 32.59 12.22 6.39
CA LEU A 48 31.91 10.97 6.12
C LEU A 48 31.56 10.89 4.63
N ILE A 49 32.24 10.01 3.90
CA ILE A 49 31.99 9.76 2.48
C ILE A 49 31.15 8.48 2.29
N PRO A 50 30.36 8.35 1.22
CA PRO A 50 29.63 7.11 0.93
C PRO A 50 30.55 5.90 0.82
N THR A 51 30.09 4.73 1.28
CA THR A 51 30.88 3.47 1.21
C THR A 51 31.25 3.10 -0.22
N TYR A 52 30.33 3.24 -1.16
CA TYR A 52 30.59 2.98 -2.58
C TYR A 52 31.61 3.96 -3.19
N MET A 53 31.77 5.18 -2.63
CA MET A 53 32.86 6.09 -3.01
C MET A 53 34.19 5.60 -2.46
N ALA A 54 34.21 5.13 -1.21
CA ALA A 54 35.40 4.61 -0.55
C ALA A 54 36.00 3.38 -1.27
N GLN A 55 35.16 2.60 -1.94
CA GLN A 55 35.57 1.44 -2.75
C GLN A 55 36.17 1.79 -4.11
N THR A 56 36.13 3.06 -4.53
CA THR A 56 36.77 3.47 -5.78
C THR A 56 38.30 3.37 -5.65
N PRO A 57 39.04 2.94 -6.69
CA PRO A 57 40.48 2.67 -6.57
C PRO A 57 41.29 3.84 -6.00
N THR A 58 40.98 5.06 -6.43
CA THR A 58 41.66 6.27 -5.95
C THR A 58 41.37 6.56 -4.49
N VAL A 59 40.11 6.44 -4.04
CA VAL A 59 39.75 6.75 -2.65
C VAL A 59 40.23 5.65 -1.71
N ALA A 60 40.15 4.38 -2.13
CA ALA A 60 40.72 3.27 -1.39
C ALA A 60 42.22 3.48 -1.14
N ALA A 61 42.98 3.88 -2.16
CA ALA A 61 44.41 4.18 -2.01
C ALA A 61 44.68 5.34 -1.04
N ILE A 62 43.82 6.36 -0.99
CA ILE A 62 43.92 7.46 -0.02
C ILE A 62 43.67 6.97 1.41
N ILE A 63 42.65 6.12 1.59
CA ILE A 63 42.32 5.54 2.89
C ILE A 63 43.47 4.63 3.36
N ASP A 64 44.01 3.79 2.48
CA ASP A 64 45.13 2.89 2.78
C ASP A 64 46.42 3.64 3.14
N ALA A 65 46.63 4.83 2.57
CA ALA A 65 47.73 5.71 2.94
C ALA A 65 47.55 6.41 4.31
N GLY A 66 46.36 6.29 4.93
CA GLY A 66 46.04 6.89 6.22
C GLY A 66 45.34 8.24 6.14
N GLY A 67 44.99 8.72 4.94
CA GLY A 67 44.31 10.01 4.76
C GLY A 67 44.83 10.83 3.58
N VAL A 68 44.17 11.96 3.33
CA VAL A 68 44.45 12.86 2.19
C VAL A 68 45.86 13.43 2.27
N GLU A 69 46.29 13.95 3.42
CA GLU A 69 47.63 14.52 3.62
C GLU A 69 48.73 13.47 3.47
N GLN A 70 48.54 12.28 4.02
CA GLN A 70 49.52 11.20 3.97
C GLN A 70 49.67 10.66 2.54
N TYR A 71 48.55 10.50 1.82
CA TYR A 71 48.57 10.14 0.41
C TYR A 71 49.26 11.23 -0.43
N ALA A 72 48.93 12.50 -0.20
CA ALA A 72 49.55 13.62 -0.90
C ALA A 72 51.07 13.65 -0.70
N ALA A 73 51.53 13.50 0.54
CA ALA A 73 52.96 13.42 0.87
C ALA A 73 53.67 12.23 0.19
N ARG A 74 53.02 11.05 0.19
CA ARG A 74 53.54 9.84 -0.46
C ARG A 74 53.71 10.01 -1.97
N GLU A 75 52.75 10.66 -2.62
CA GLU A 75 52.74 10.87 -4.07
C GLU A 75 53.44 12.17 -4.51
N GLY A 76 54.00 12.96 -3.58
CA GLY A 76 54.66 14.23 -3.89
C GLY A 76 53.71 15.32 -4.40
N ILE A 77 52.43 15.28 -4.00
CA ILE A 77 51.38 16.23 -4.38
C ILE A 77 51.16 17.22 -3.23
N ALA A 78 50.93 18.51 -3.54
CA ALA A 78 50.55 19.49 -2.52
C ALA A 78 49.19 19.11 -1.89
N ALA A 79 49.08 19.21 -0.56
CA ALA A 79 47.88 18.80 0.17
C ALA A 79 46.62 19.55 -0.31
N GLU A 80 46.73 20.84 -0.62
CA GLU A 80 45.62 21.67 -1.12
C GLU A 80 45.10 21.16 -2.49
N VAL A 81 46.01 20.71 -3.35
CA VAL A 81 45.66 20.12 -4.65
C VAL A 81 44.91 18.81 -4.42
N MET A 82 45.38 17.98 -3.50
CA MET A 82 44.74 16.72 -3.16
C MET A 82 43.36 16.93 -2.53
N CYS A 83 43.18 17.94 -1.67
CA CYS A 83 41.87 18.36 -1.16
C CYS A 83 40.91 18.73 -2.30
N GLY A 84 41.39 19.48 -3.30
CA GLY A 84 40.61 19.79 -4.50
C GLY A 84 40.22 18.56 -5.32
N VAL A 85 41.11 17.55 -5.40
CA VAL A 85 40.79 16.25 -6.03
C VAL A 85 39.70 15.53 -5.26
N VAL A 86 39.79 15.45 -3.92
CA VAL A 86 38.77 14.82 -3.08
C VAL A 86 37.43 15.52 -3.19
N HIS A 87 37.39 16.85 -3.21
CA HIS A 87 36.14 17.60 -3.42
C HIS A 87 35.50 17.28 -4.78
N ARG A 88 36.29 17.13 -5.86
CA ARG A 88 35.78 16.69 -7.16
C ARG A 88 35.26 15.26 -7.12
N LEU A 89 35.97 14.34 -6.47
CA LEU A 89 35.50 12.97 -6.27
C LEU A 89 34.19 12.92 -5.49
N ARG A 90 34.04 13.75 -4.46
CA ARG A 90 32.77 13.89 -3.74
C ARG A 90 31.67 14.45 -4.63
N ALA A 91 31.93 15.41 -5.51
CA ALA A 91 30.92 15.86 -6.46
C ALA A 91 30.47 14.74 -7.42
N VAL A 92 31.38 13.82 -7.78
CA VAL A 92 31.11 12.68 -8.67
C VAL A 92 30.39 11.53 -7.96
N TYR A 93 30.67 11.25 -6.69
CA TYR A 93 30.16 10.06 -6.00
C TYR A 93 29.24 10.37 -4.79
N ASP A 94 29.31 11.55 -4.17
CA ASP A 94 28.46 11.93 -3.04
C ASP A 94 27.36 12.89 -3.52
N PHE A 95 26.20 12.33 -3.91
CA PHE A 95 25.06 13.08 -4.43
C PHE A 95 24.57 14.18 -3.47
N GLU A 96 24.56 13.89 -2.16
CA GLU A 96 24.16 14.85 -1.13
C GLU A 96 25.13 16.04 -1.06
N PHE A 97 26.44 15.75 -1.11
CA PHE A 97 27.48 16.78 -1.21
C PHE A 97 27.33 17.60 -2.50
N TRP A 98 27.19 16.94 -3.65
CA TRP A 98 27.01 17.63 -4.94
C TRP A 98 25.78 18.56 -4.93
N CYS A 99 24.66 18.13 -4.35
CA CYS A 99 23.47 18.96 -4.24
C CYS A 99 23.75 20.25 -3.45
N ILE A 100 24.41 20.16 -2.29
CA ILE A 100 24.67 21.36 -1.48
C ILE A 100 25.77 22.24 -2.08
N SER A 101 26.79 21.66 -2.74
CA SER A 101 27.95 22.40 -3.22
C SER A 101 27.78 22.98 -4.63
N CYS A 102 27.00 22.32 -5.49
CA CYS A 102 26.93 22.63 -6.92
C CYS A 102 25.53 23.05 -7.40
N VAL A 103 24.48 22.75 -6.65
CA VAL A 103 23.09 23.02 -7.08
C VAL A 103 22.49 24.16 -6.27
N LYS A 104 21.81 25.08 -6.96
CA LYS A 104 21.03 26.16 -6.35
C LYS A 104 19.57 26.08 -6.74
N ILE A 105 18.68 26.28 -5.77
CA ILE A 105 17.21 26.27 -5.93
C ILE A 105 16.61 27.56 -5.37
N PHE A 106 15.40 27.89 -5.80
CA PHE A 106 14.65 28.98 -5.17
C PHE A 106 13.97 28.46 -3.90
N ASP A 107 14.26 29.11 -2.79
CA ASP A 107 13.53 28.90 -1.56
C ASP A 107 12.08 29.38 -1.73
N LYS A 108 11.14 28.54 -1.31
CA LYS A 108 9.71 28.75 -1.58
C LYS A 108 9.13 29.90 -0.76
N THR A 109 9.64 30.13 0.44
CA THR A 109 9.10 31.15 1.36
C THR A 109 9.71 32.51 1.10
N THR A 110 11.02 32.56 0.86
CA THR A 110 11.76 33.82 0.68
C THR A 110 11.94 34.21 -0.79
N GLY A 111 11.74 33.29 -1.73
CA GLY A 111 12.02 33.49 -3.16
C GLY A 111 13.50 33.64 -3.49
N ARG A 112 14.40 33.45 -2.51
CA ARG A 112 15.85 33.62 -2.70
C ARG A 112 16.47 32.38 -3.32
N LEU A 113 17.50 32.58 -4.12
CA LEU A 113 18.31 31.49 -4.64
C LEU A 113 19.26 31.00 -3.55
N VAL A 114 19.12 29.74 -3.12
CA VAL A 114 19.87 29.12 -2.02
C VAL A 114 20.50 27.80 -2.47
N PRO A 115 21.58 27.33 -1.81
CA PRO A 115 22.12 25.99 -2.02
C PRO A 115 21.05 24.90 -1.81
N PHE A 116 21.10 23.83 -2.60
CA PHE A 116 20.14 22.73 -2.49
C PHE A 116 20.51 21.78 -1.35
N LYS A 117 20.13 22.15 -0.13
CA LYS A 117 20.14 21.24 1.02
C LYS A 117 18.91 20.34 0.97
N LEU A 118 19.10 19.02 0.86
CA LEU A 118 18.00 18.08 0.92
C LEU A 118 17.26 18.18 2.27
N ARG A 119 15.94 18.08 2.22
CA ARG A 119 15.07 18.00 3.40
C ARG A 119 14.92 16.57 3.88
N ARG A 120 14.44 16.37 5.10
CA ARG A 120 14.27 15.04 5.69
C ARG A 120 13.43 14.09 4.82
N ALA A 121 12.28 14.55 4.33
CA ALA A 121 11.47 13.77 3.38
C ALA A 121 12.23 13.44 2.07
N GLN A 122 13.02 14.38 1.54
CA GLN A 122 13.87 14.21 0.34
C GLN A 122 14.95 13.16 0.54
N LEU A 123 15.49 13.03 1.75
CA LEU A 123 16.47 12.01 2.08
C LEU A 123 15.90 10.58 1.97
N LYS A 124 14.60 10.36 2.23
CA LYS A 124 13.97 9.04 2.01
C LYS A 124 14.00 8.62 0.55
N LEU A 125 13.62 9.54 -0.34
CA LEU A 125 13.69 9.29 -1.79
C LEU A 125 15.14 9.11 -2.24
N ALA A 126 16.04 10.00 -1.83
CA ALA A 126 17.45 9.91 -2.18
C ALA A 126 18.08 8.57 -1.72
N HIS A 127 17.73 8.08 -0.53
CA HIS A 127 18.21 6.79 -0.03
C HIS A 127 17.84 5.63 -0.95
N ILE A 128 16.56 5.53 -1.36
CA ILE A 128 16.10 4.48 -2.28
C ILE A 128 16.83 4.59 -3.63
N LEU A 129 16.87 5.80 -4.19
CA LEU A 129 17.49 6.07 -5.49
C LEU A 129 18.98 5.69 -5.50
N LEU A 130 19.74 6.11 -4.48
CA LEU A 130 21.18 5.86 -4.40
C LEU A 130 21.52 4.41 -4.08
N THR A 131 20.73 3.76 -3.23
CA THR A 131 20.92 2.34 -2.87
C THR A 131 20.79 1.45 -4.10
N ASP A 132 19.72 1.61 -4.87
CA ASP A 132 19.51 0.82 -6.09
C ASP A 132 20.59 1.11 -7.14
N LEU A 133 20.91 2.39 -7.35
CA LEU A 133 21.85 2.84 -8.37
C LEU A 133 23.28 2.28 -8.13
N PHE A 134 23.76 2.32 -6.89
CA PHE A 134 25.09 1.79 -6.52
C PHE A 134 25.10 0.30 -6.19
N ALA A 135 23.94 -0.35 -6.02
CA ALA A 135 23.82 -1.81 -6.02
C ALA A 135 23.80 -2.40 -7.45
N GLY A 136 23.94 -1.57 -8.49
CA GLY A 136 23.89 -2.00 -9.89
C GLY A 136 22.47 -2.41 -10.35
N LYS A 137 21.43 -1.97 -9.65
CA LYS A 137 20.04 -2.28 -9.99
C LYS A 137 19.42 -1.14 -10.80
N PRO A 138 18.46 -1.43 -11.69
CA PRO A 138 17.63 -0.40 -12.29
C PRO A 138 16.75 0.24 -11.20
N VAL A 139 16.66 1.57 -11.19
CA VAL A 139 15.80 2.29 -10.24
C VAL A 139 14.37 2.30 -10.79
N ARG A 140 13.41 1.80 -10.01
CA ARG A 140 11.97 1.81 -10.32
C ARG A 140 11.22 2.20 -9.06
N VAL A 141 10.65 3.41 -9.02
CA VAL A 141 9.95 3.93 -7.84
C VAL A 141 8.53 4.35 -8.21
N VAL A 142 7.56 3.95 -7.38
CA VAL A 142 6.22 4.54 -7.35
C VAL A 142 6.08 5.33 -6.05
N LEU A 143 5.79 6.62 -6.18
CA LEU A 143 5.88 7.61 -5.10
C LEU A 143 4.54 8.30 -4.89
N VAL A 144 3.90 7.97 -3.77
CA VAL A 144 2.70 8.68 -3.29
C VAL A 144 3.13 9.72 -2.27
N LYS A 145 2.63 10.95 -2.42
CA LYS A 145 3.10 12.04 -1.57
C LYS A 145 2.04 13.08 -1.23
N ALA A 146 2.20 13.69 -0.06
CA ALA A 146 1.62 14.99 0.23
C ALA A 146 2.18 16.07 -0.70
N ARG A 147 1.43 17.15 -0.91
CA ARG A 147 1.87 18.23 -1.81
C ARG A 147 3.18 18.89 -1.35
N GLN A 148 3.88 19.48 -2.33
CA GLN A 148 4.87 20.55 -2.14
C GLN A 148 6.09 20.30 -1.22
N TRP A 149 6.66 19.09 -1.24
CA TRP A 149 7.91 18.78 -0.53
C TRP A 149 9.18 18.74 -1.41
N GLY A 150 9.03 18.88 -2.74
CA GLY A 150 10.15 18.96 -3.67
C GLY A 150 10.72 17.62 -4.18
N GLY A 151 9.93 16.54 -4.19
CA GLY A 151 10.34 15.24 -4.75
C GLY A 151 10.81 15.33 -6.22
N SER A 152 10.10 16.09 -7.06
CA SER A 152 10.50 16.32 -8.47
C SER A 152 11.89 16.95 -8.58
N THR A 153 12.28 17.83 -7.64
CA THR A 153 13.63 18.42 -7.62
C THR A 153 14.68 17.34 -7.40
N VAL A 154 14.49 16.45 -6.42
CA VAL A 154 15.42 15.34 -6.14
C VAL A 154 15.56 14.43 -7.35
N THR A 155 14.44 14.01 -7.95
CA THR A 155 14.44 13.14 -9.14
C THR A 155 15.19 13.77 -10.30
N GLN A 156 14.93 15.05 -10.59
CA GLN A 156 15.60 15.76 -11.69
C GLN A 156 17.09 15.97 -11.42
N MET A 157 17.46 16.28 -10.18
CA MET A 157 18.86 16.46 -9.80
C MET A 157 19.61 15.14 -9.85
N LEU A 158 19.00 14.01 -9.46
CA LEU A 158 19.60 12.68 -9.64
C LEU A 158 19.83 12.37 -11.12
N MET A 159 18.83 12.53 -11.97
CA MET A 159 18.97 12.28 -13.41
C MET A 159 20.06 13.16 -14.03
N ALA A 160 20.14 14.42 -13.62
CA ALA A 160 21.20 15.32 -14.04
C ALA A 160 22.58 14.85 -13.59
N TRP A 161 22.70 14.46 -12.32
CA TRP A 161 23.94 13.95 -11.74
C TRP A 161 24.46 12.71 -12.48
N VAL A 162 23.56 11.78 -12.81
CA VAL A 162 23.85 10.60 -13.65
C VAL A 162 24.36 11.01 -15.04
N GLN A 163 23.69 11.94 -15.71
CA GLN A 163 24.09 12.40 -17.05
C GLN A 163 25.40 13.18 -17.03
N ILE A 164 25.67 13.97 -15.99
CA ILE A 164 26.88 14.78 -15.88
C ILE A 164 28.11 13.89 -15.59
N PHE A 165 28.00 12.94 -14.66
CA PHE A 165 29.17 12.24 -14.13
C PHE A 165 29.27 10.76 -14.51
N HIS A 166 28.17 10.06 -14.73
CA HIS A 166 28.18 8.59 -14.76
C HIS A 166 27.90 7.98 -16.13
N ARG A 167 27.08 8.62 -16.97
CA ARG A 167 26.67 8.07 -18.27
C ARG A 167 26.63 9.14 -19.36
N SER A 168 26.98 8.74 -20.58
CA SER A 168 26.82 9.52 -21.82
C SER A 168 25.76 8.83 -22.70
N GLY A 169 25.12 9.54 -23.63
CA GLY A 169 24.03 8.95 -24.44
C GLY A 169 22.78 8.60 -23.63
N TRP A 170 22.69 9.06 -22.38
CA TRP A 170 21.74 8.59 -21.37
C TRP A 170 20.49 9.45 -21.33
N ASN A 171 19.72 9.42 -22.41
CA ASN A 171 18.58 10.30 -22.59
C ASN A 171 17.52 10.13 -21.50
N SER A 172 16.86 11.22 -21.15
CA SER A 172 15.78 11.25 -20.17
C SER A 172 14.52 11.92 -20.71
N VAL A 173 13.38 11.53 -20.16
CA VAL A 173 12.08 12.11 -20.48
C VAL A 173 11.34 12.55 -19.22
N ILE A 174 10.68 13.69 -19.31
CA ILE A 174 9.74 14.18 -18.30
C ILE A 174 8.36 14.18 -18.92
N VAL A 175 7.41 13.49 -18.28
CA VAL A 175 6.03 13.41 -18.74
C VAL A 175 5.10 13.80 -17.60
N SER A 176 4.11 14.63 -17.92
CA SER A 176 3.04 15.06 -17.01
C SER A 176 1.71 15.04 -17.77
N ASP A 177 0.61 15.47 -17.15
CA ASP A 177 -0.68 15.50 -17.86
C ASP A 177 -0.64 16.45 -19.09
N VAL A 178 -0.09 17.65 -18.89
CA VAL A 178 0.11 18.67 -19.93
C VAL A 178 1.59 19.04 -20.11
N GLU A 179 2.00 19.40 -21.33
CA GLU A 179 3.41 19.67 -21.66
C GLU A 179 4.03 20.82 -20.85
N GLU A 180 3.25 21.86 -20.50
CA GLU A 180 3.74 23.03 -19.76
C GLU A 180 4.22 22.67 -18.33
N GLN A 181 3.59 21.68 -17.70
CA GLN A 181 4.04 21.15 -16.41
C GLN A 181 5.41 20.45 -16.56
N SER A 182 5.58 19.61 -17.58
CA SER A 182 6.87 18.97 -17.87
C SER A 182 7.96 19.98 -18.20
N ARG A 183 7.62 21.06 -18.91
CA ARG A 183 8.52 22.20 -19.17
C ARG A 183 8.94 22.89 -17.87
N THR A 184 8.01 23.09 -16.94
CA THR A 184 8.28 23.66 -15.62
C THR A 184 9.23 22.77 -14.82
N ILE A 185 9.06 21.45 -14.85
CA ILE A 185 9.98 20.51 -14.19
C ILE A 185 11.37 20.55 -14.84
N ARG A 186 11.46 20.48 -16.18
CA ARG A 186 12.74 20.58 -16.91
C ARG A 186 13.49 21.88 -16.60
N SER A 187 12.78 22.97 -16.31
CA SER A 187 13.40 24.25 -15.95
C SER A 187 14.31 24.15 -14.71
N MET A 188 14.07 23.19 -13.81
CA MET A 188 14.97 22.90 -12.68
C MET A 188 16.35 22.46 -13.17
N TYR A 189 16.39 21.54 -14.14
CA TYR A 189 17.62 21.13 -14.81
C TYR A 189 18.28 22.32 -15.50
N SER A 190 17.52 23.08 -16.31
CA SER A 190 18.07 24.24 -17.03
C SER A 190 18.70 25.28 -16.09
N ARG A 191 18.08 25.54 -14.94
CA ARG A 191 18.63 26.47 -13.93
C ARG A 191 19.88 25.95 -13.25
N MET A 192 19.93 24.64 -12.95
CA MET A 192 21.11 23.98 -12.40
C MET A 192 22.26 24.06 -13.40
N ALA A 193 22.02 23.68 -14.66
CA ALA A 193 23.05 23.69 -15.70
C ALA A 193 23.68 25.08 -15.89
N LEU A 194 22.87 26.13 -15.92
CA LEU A 194 23.34 27.52 -16.06
C LEU A 194 24.26 27.99 -14.91
N ARG A 195 24.14 27.37 -13.73
CA ARG A 195 24.81 27.83 -12.49
C ARG A 195 25.77 26.81 -11.91
N HIS A 196 25.97 25.68 -12.58
CA HIS A 196 26.85 24.64 -12.09
C HIS A 196 28.30 25.18 -12.08
N PRO A 197 29.06 25.00 -10.99
CA PRO A 197 30.42 25.53 -10.87
C PRO A 197 31.35 25.03 -11.98
N VAL A 198 31.95 25.96 -12.72
CA VAL A 198 32.84 25.66 -13.86
C VAL A 198 34.08 24.89 -13.39
N GLU A 199 34.52 25.13 -12.17
CA GLU A 199 35.67 24.47 -11.53
C GLU A 199 35.42 22.98 -11.26
N ILE A 200 34.14 22.57 -11.20
CA ILE A 200 33.74 21.18 -11.08
C ILE A 200 33.50 20.60 -12.47
N CYS A 201 32.56 21.17 -13.24
CA CYS A 201 32.29 20.76 -14.62
C CYS A 201 31.36 21.77 -15.32
N PRO A 202 31.74 22.41 -16.44
CA PRO A 202 30.80 23.25 -17.19
C PRO A 202 29.65 22.40 -17.77
N VAL A 203 28.40 22.83 -17.58
CA VAL A 203 27.20 22.10 -18.06
C VAL A 203 26.54 22.86 -19.21
N ARG A 204 26.86 22.49 -20.46
CA ARG A 204 26.29 23.11 -21.67
C ARG A 204 24.95 22.49 -22.04
N PHE A 205 23.86 23.22 -21.76
CA PHE A 205 22.49 22.74 -21.96
C PHE A 205 21.73 23.60 -22.98
N CYS A 206 21.66 23.14 -24.23
CA CYS A 206 21.10 23.89 -25.37
C CYS A 206 19.90 23.17 -26.00
N ASN A 207 19.25 23.77 -27.01
CA ASN A 207 18.19 23.09 -27.77
C ASN A 207 18.79 21.98 -28.63
N PHE A 208 18.16 20.81 -28.64
CA PHE A 208 18.52 19.71 -29.54
C PHE A 208 17.79 19.90 -30.88
N GLU A 209 18.54 19.94 -31.98
CA GLU A 209 18.00 20.09 -33.35
C GLU A 209 16.98 21.24 -33.50
N GLY A 210 17.21 22.37 -32.82
CA GLY A 210 16.31 23.52 -32.84
C GLY A 210 14.99 23.34 -32.06
N SER A 211 14.73 22.15 -31.51
CA SER A 211 13.53 21.87 -30.71
C SER A 211 13.56 22.60 -29.37
N SER A 212 12.46 23.29 -29.04
CA SER A 212 12.27 23.86 -27.70
C SER A 212 11.87 22.80 -26.65
N LYS A 213 11.43 21.62 -27.09
CA LYS A 213 10.99 20.49 -26.25
C LYS A 213 12.15 19.60 -25.83
N ASN A 214 13.17 19.48 -26.66
CA ASN A 214 14.33 18.63 -26.40
C ASN A 214 15.53 19.51 -26.10
N LYS A 215 16.20 19.26 -24.97
CA LYS A 215 17.43 19.93 -24.59
C LYS A 215 18.58 18.93 -24.60
N MET A 216 19.74 19.34 -25.09
CA MET A 216 20.93 18.48 -25.13
C MET A 216 21.95 18.96 -24.11
N LEU A 217 22.47 18.03 -23.33
CA LEU A 217 23.73 18.18 -22.61
C LEU A 217 24.87 17.81 -23.56
N VAL A 218 25.47 18.83 -24.16
CA VAL A 218 26.37 18.68 -25.33
C VAL A 218 27.55 17.76 -25.03
N ASP A 219 28.22 17.97 -23.89
CA ASP A 219 29.45 17.26 -23.51
C ASP A 219 29.23 15.78 -23.18
N ARG A 220 27.97 15.35 -23.08
CA ARG A 220 27.58 14.01 -22.65
C ARG A 220 26.70 13.28 -23.66
N ASP A 221 26.34 13.94 -24.76
CA ASP A 221 25.42 13.42 -25.77
C ASP A 221 24.08 12.93 -25.16
N CYS A 222 23.61 13.63 -24.12
CA CYS A 222 22.38 13.27 -23.41
C CYS A 222 21.26 14.24 -23.79
N VAL A 223 20.13 13.72 -24.25
CA VAL A 223 18.92 14.50 -24.55
C VAL A 223 17.92 14.40 -23.40
N VAL A 224 17.40 15.55 -22.97
CA VAL A 224 16.32 15.69 -21.99
C VAL A 224 15.08 16.19 -22.72
N SER A 225 14.13 15.29 -22.90
CA SER A 225 12.87 15.52 -23.60
C SER A 225 11.72 15.78 -22.64
N ILE A 226 10.69 16.47 -23.13
CA ILE A 226 9.41 16.62 -22.44
C ILE A 226 8.28 16.07 -23.31
N GLY A 227 7.27 15.48 -22.67
CA GLY A 227 6.03 15.10 -23.33
C GLY A 227 4.85 15.21 -22.37
N SER A 228 3.67 14.78 -22.83
CA SER A 228 2.49 14.81 -21.99
C SER A 228 1.52 13.68 -22.29
N MET A 229 0.73 13.30 -21.28
CA MET A 229 -0.33 12.29 -21.40
C MET A 229 -1.32 12.67 -22.52
N GLN A 230 -1.68 13.95 -22.63
CA GLN A 230 -2.63 14.41 -23.65
C GLN A 230 -2.09 14.29 -25.09
N LYS A 231 -0.76 14.32 -25.29
CA LYS A 231 -0.09 14.28 -26.61
C LYS A 231 1.08 13.29 -26.59
N PRO A 232 0.82 11.97 -26.52
CA PRO A 232 1.84 10.96 -26.25
C PRO A 232 2.66 10.55 -27.48
N ASP A 233 2.26 10.90 -28.71
CA ASP A 233 2.90 10.42 -29.94
C ASP A 233 4.40 10.77 -30.01
N SER A 234 4.80 11.89 -29.40
CA SER A 234 6.21 12.30 -29.33
C SER A 234 7.08 11.41 -28.42
N LEU A 235 6.48 10.52 -27.63
CA LEU A 235 7.17 9.66 -26.67
C LEU A 235 7.64 8.32 -27.29
N ARG A 236 7.13 7.95 -28.47
CA ARG A 236 7.39 6.65 -29.12
C ARG A 236 8.75 6.52 -29.79
N ALA A 237 9.38 7.63 -30.16
CA ALA A 237 10.58 7.65 -31.00
C ALA A 237 11.90 7.84 -30.22
N GLY A 238 11.85 7.88 -28.88
CA GLY A 238 13.00 8.21 -28.04
C GLY A 238 13.75 6.98 -27.52
N ASP A 239 15.08 7.00 -27.65
CA ASP A 239 16.00 6.08 -26.97
C ASP A 239 16.21 6.51 -25.50
N ILE A 240 15.20 6.22 -24.65
CA ILE A 240 15.03 6.73 -23.28
C ILE A 240 15.65 5.77 -22.25
N LYS A 241 16.45 6.29 -21.31
CA LYS A 241 17.04 5.49 -20.20
C LYS A 241 16.55 5.92 -18.83
N MET A 242 15.99 7.13 -18.74
CA MET A 242 15.45 7.68 -17.51
C MET A 242 14.11 8.36 -17.75
N ALA A 243 13.08 8.00 -16.99
CA ALA A 243 11.73 8.55 -17.12
C ALA A 243 11.24 9.10 -15.78
N HIS A 244 10.83 10.37 -15.78
CA HIS A 244 10.14 10.99 -14.67
C HIS A 244 8.69 11.27 -15.07
N LEU A 245 7.78 10.49 -14.51
CA LEU A 245 6.34 10.55 -14.79
C LEU A 245 5.68 11.24 -13.60
N SER A 246 5.25 12.48 -13.81
CA SER A 246 4.78 13.39 -12.76
C SER A 246 3.26 13.53 -12.78
N GLU A 247 2.68 13.55 -11.58
CA GLU A 247 1.25 13.63 -11.31
C GLU A 247 0.44 12.53 -12.04
N VAL A 248 0.97 11.30 -12.05
CA VAL A 248 0.38 10.15 -12.78
C VAL A 248 -1.06 9.85 -12.35
N GLY A 249 -1.40 10.06 -11.07
CA GLY A 249 -2.76 9.89 -10.57
C GLY A 249 -3.78 10.88 -11.16
N LEU A 250 -3.32 11.93 -11.85
CA LEU A 250 -4.20 12.87 -12.57
C LEU A 250 -4.42 12.48 -14.04
N TRP A 251 -3.69 11.50 -14.56
CA TRP A 251 -3.72 11.15 -15.97
C TRP A 251 -5.05 10.46 -16.29
N LYS A 252 -5.80 11.03 -17.22
CA LYS A 252 -7.14 10.54 -17.56
C LYS A 252 -7.10 9.56 -18.70
N ARG A 253 -7.81 8.44 -18.55
CA ARG A 253 -8.16 7.55 -19.65
C ARG A 253 -9.20 8.23 -20.55
N THR A 254 -9.01 8.11 -21.85
CA THR A 254 -9.97 8.49 -22.89
C THR A 254 -10.23 7.28 -23.79
N LYS A 255 -11.17 7.39 -24.74
CA LYS A 255 -11.43 6.31 -25.71
C LYS A 255 -10.22 5.95 -26.57
N GLU A 256 -9.32 6.91 -26.80
CA GLU A 256 -8.18 6.75 -27.69
C GLU A 256 -6.86 6.46 -26.95
N LYS A 257 -6.78 6.83 -25.66
CA LYS A 257 -5.52 6.87 -24.90
C LYS A 257 -5.76 6.46 -23.46
N SER A 258 -4.95 5.53 -22.96
CA SER A 258 -4.93 5.18 -21.54
C SER A 258 -3.56 5.49 -20.92
N PRO A 259 -3.49 5.84 -19.62
CA PRO A 259 -2.22 5.98 -18.91
C PRO A 259 -1.31 4.75 -19.06
N GLU A 260 -1.92 3.56 -19.06
CA GLU A 260 -1.29 2.26 -19.27
C GLU A 260 -0.52 2.23 -20.60
N ASP A 261 -1.17 2.58 -21.71
CA ASP A 261 -0.56 2.54 -23.05
C ASP A 261 0.63 3.51 -23.16
N VAL A 262 0.48 4.71 -22.58
CA VAL A 262 1.52 5.75 -22.62
C VAL A 262 2.72 5.32 -21.79
N ILE A 263 2.48 4.79 -20.59
CA ILE A 263 3.57 4.34 -19.72
C ILE A 263 4.23 3.10 -20.29
N GLN A 264 3.47 2.12 -20.79
CA GLN A 264 4.02 0.94 -21.46
C GLN A 264 4.89 1.33 -22.66
N THR A 265 4.49 2.33 -23.45
CA THR A 265 5.32 2.89 -24.53
C THR A 265 6.67 3.39 -24.01
N ILE A 266 6.67 4.19 -22.93
CA ILE A 266 7.90 4.74 -22.34
C ILE A 266 8.76 3.61 -21.76
N LEU A 267 8.16 2.70 -21.00
CA LEU A 267 8.85 1.59 -20.34
C LEU A 267 9.44 0.60 -21.34
N GLY A 268 8.80 0.42 -22.50
CA GLY A 268 9.34 -0.39 -23.60
C GLY A 268 10.67 0.13 -24.13
N SER A 269 10.93 1.43 -24.02
CA SER A 269 12.22 2.03 -24.38
C SER A 269 13.26 2.00 -23.27
N VAL A 270 12.86 1.86 -21.98
CA VAL A 270 13.78 1.96 -20.85
C VAL A 270 14.35 0.57 -20.48
N PRO A 271 15.64 0.30 -20.71
CA PRO A 271 16.21 -1.00 -20.41
C PRO A 271 16.27 -1.27 -18.90
N ARG A 272 16.44 -2.53 -18.51
CA ARG A 272 16.62 -2.96 -17.11
C ARG A 272 18.10 -3.02 -16.72
N GLU A 273 18.82 -1.94 -16.99
CA GLU A 273 20.27 -1.84 -16.77
C GLU A 273 20.61 -0.92 -15.58
N PRO A 274 21.81 -1.03 -14.98
CA PRO A 274 22.30 -0.09 -13.97
C PRO A 274 22.18 1.36 -14.45
N PHE A 275 21.90 2.30 -13.53
CA PHE A 275 21.71 3.73 -13.79
C PHE A 275 20.49 4.09 -14.66
N THR A 276 19.64 3.13 -15.04
CA THR A 276 18.31 3.45 -15.59
C THR A 276 17.37 3.83 -14.46
N VAL A 277 16.45 4.78 -14.73
CA VAL A 277 15.58 5.35 -13.70
C VAL A 277 14.16 5.47 -14.21
N VAL A 278 13.18 4.95 -13.47
CA VAL A 278 11.77 5.28 -13.69
C VAL A 278 11.18 5.69 -12.36
N VAL A 279 10.65 6.90 -12.30
CA VAL A 279 9.94 7.43 -11.12
C VAL A 279 8.55 7.85 -11.54
N LEU A 280 7.54 7.17 -10.99
CA LEU A 280 6.14 7.57 -11.07
C LEU A 280 5.82 8.28 -9.77
N GLU A 281 5.47 9.55 -9.83
CA GLU A 281 5.11 10.31 -8.64
C GLU A 281 3.80 11.04 -8.81
N SER A 282 2.99 11.10 -7.76
CA SER A 282 1.74 11.85 -7.76
C SER A 282 1.26 12.14 -6.34
N THR A 283 0.44 13.18 -6.20
CA THR A 283 -0.58 13.11 -5.13
C THR A 283 -1.55 11.99 -5.48
N ALA A 284 -1.91 11.14 -4.53
CA ALA A 284 -2.93 10.13 -4.80
C ALA A 284 -4.28 10.81 -5.03
N LYS A 285 -4.92 10.45 -6.14
CA LYS A 285 -6.28 10.88 -6.46
C LYS A 285 -7.02 9.72 -7.07
N GLY A 286 -8.13 9.34 -6.46
CA GLY A 286 -8.99 8.26 -6.93
C GLY A 286 -8.44 6.87 -6.63
N ILE A 287 -9.35 5.92 -6.47
CA ILE A 287 -9.09 4.49 -6.42
C ILE A 287 -9.47 3.90 -7.79
N GLY A 288 -8.81 2.81 -8.18
CA GLY A 288 -9.13 2.05 -9.41
C GLY A 288 -8.56 2.63 -10.70
N ASN A 289 -7.68 3.63 -10.59
CA ASN A 289 -6.88 4.08 -11.73
C ASN A 289 -5.50 3.41 -11.75
N PHE A 290 -4.82 3.53 -12.88
CA PHE A 290 -3.48 3.00 -13.10
C PHE A 290 -2.48 3.27 -11.96
N PHE A 291 -2.48 4.49 -11.41
CA PHE A 291 -1.52 4.88 -10.38
C PHE A 291 -1.80 4.19 -9.05
N HIS A 292 -3.08 4.08 -8.67
CA HIS A 292 -3.52 3.31 -7.52
C HIS A 292 -3.16 1.83 -7.67
N ASP A 293 -3.41 1.24 -8.84
CA ASP A 293 -3.14 -0.18 -9.07
C ASP A 293 -1.63 -0.48 -9.04
N THR A 294 -0.83 0.38 -9.71
CA THR A 294 0.64 0.29 -9.65
C THR A 294 1.16 0.44 -8.21
N TRP A 295 0.54 1.31 -7.41
CA TRP A 295 0.88 1.46 -6.00
C TRP A 295 0.55 0.19 -5.19
N CYS A 296 -0.66 -0.35 -5.34
CA CYS A 296 -1.07 -1.58 -4.68
C CYS A 296 -0.14 -2.74 -5.04
N ASP A 297 0.17 -2.94 -6.33
CA ASP A 297 1.07 -4.00 -6.78
C ASP A 297 2.50 -3.84 -6.24
N ALA A 298 2.98 -2.59 -6.10
CA ALA A 298 4.28 -2.32 -5.49
C ALA A 298 4.30 -2.62 -3.98
N VAL A 299 3.25 -2.23 -3.25
CA VAL A 299 3.11 -2.53 -1.82
C VAL A 299 2.97 -4.03 -1.56
N ASP A 300 2.27 -4.75 -2.44
CA ASP A 300 2.08 -6.20 -2.37
C ASP A 300 3.30 -7.00 -2.90
N GLY A 301 4.36 -6.33 -3.38
CA GLY A 301 5.54 -6.99 -3.95
C GLY A 301 5.30 -7.72 -5.29
N LYS A 302 4.20 -7.42 -5.98
CA LYS A 302 3.81 -7.99 -7.29
C LYS A 302 4.40 -7.24 -8.48
N SER A 303 4.92 -6.02 -8.26
CA SER A 303 5.57 -5.23 -9.31
C SER A 303 7.07 -5.04 -9.07
N ALA A 304 7.76 -4.56 -10.10
CA ALA A 304 9.18 -4.20 -10.01
C ALA A 304 9.44 -2.84 -9.34
N TYR A 305 8.40 -2.13 -8.90
CA TYR A 305 8.51 -0.80 -8.31
C TYR A 305 8.68 -0.87 -6.80
N THR A 306 9.62 -0.08 -6.28
CA THR A 306 9.73 0.20 -4.85
C THR A 306 8.69 1.26 -4.47
N PRO A 307 7.73 0.95 -3.57
CA PRO A 307 6.76 1.93 -3.11
C PRO A 307 7.40 2.89 -2.10
N LEU A 308 7.18 4.20 -2.28
CA LEU A 308 7.56 5.23 -1.31
C LEU A 308 6.36 6.12 -1.01
N PHE A 309 6.01 6.23 0.28
CA PHE A 309 5.01 7.18 0.75
C PHE A 309 5.68 8.30 1.57
N VAL A 310 5.30 9.56 1.29
CA VAL A 310 5.73 10.74 2.05
C VAL A 310 4.51 11.43 2.67
N PRO A 311 4.25 11.26 3.98
CA PRO A 311 3.17 11.94 4.68
C PRO A 311 3.46 13.42 4.89
N TRP A 312 2.42 14.21 5.13
CA TRP A 312 2.56 15.65 5.34
C TRP A 312 3.44 15.99 6.57
N PHE A 313 3.33 15.24 7.66
CA PHE A 313 4.02 15.55 8.92
C PHE A 313 5.54 15.27 8.89
N GLU A 314 6.05 14.67 7.81
CA GLU A 314 7.50 14.54 7.58
C GLU A 314 8.10 15.72 6.80
N ILE A 315 7.25 16.66 6.38
CA ILE A 315 7.65 17.84 5.62
C ILE A 315 7.74 19.01 6.59
N ASP A 316 8.97 19.46 6.81
CA ASP A 316 9.35 20.53 7.74
C ASP A 316 8.57 21.86 7.59
N ILE A 317 8.05 22.17 6.40
CA ILE A 317 7.25 23.39 6.17
C ILE A 317 5.83 23.30 6.75
N TYR A 318 5.36 22.10 7.11
CA TYR A 318 4.04 21.86 7.70
C TYR A 318 4.14 21.81 9.22
N TYR A 319 4.64 22.91 9.77
CA TYR A 319 4.97 23.05 11.19
C TYR A 319 4.58 24.45 11.67
N LYS A 320 3.76 24.53 12.72
CA LYS A 320 3.34 25.79 13.34
C LYS A 320 3.61 25.80 14.85
N PRO A 321 4.62 26.55 15.32
CA PRO A 321 4.90 26.71 16.74
C PRO A 321 3.69 27.25 17.51
N PHE A 322 3.56 26.82 18.76
CA PHE A 322 2.65 27.45 19.71
C PHE A 322 3.22 28.76 20.23
N ILE A 323 2.35 29.71 20.56
CA ILE A 323 2.73 31.02 21.11
C ILE A 323 3.36 30.85 22.50
N ASN A 324 2.82 29.93 23.30
CA ASN A 324 3.29 29.62 24.64
C ASN A 324 2.81 28.22 25.08
N GLU A 325 3.34 27.73 26.20
CA GLU A 325 2.97 26.42 26.78
C GLU A 325 1.49 26.31 27.13
N LYS A 326 0.86 27.40 27.56
CA LYS A 326 -0.59 27.39 27.88
C LYS A 326 -1.42 27.01 26.65
N GLN A 327 -1.13 27.63 25.49
CA GLN A 327 -1.82 27.30 24.24
C GLN A 327 -1.57 25.84 23.81
N LYS A 328 -0.35 25.33 24.02
CA LYS A 328 0.01 23.94 23.70
C LYS A 328 -0.78 22.94 24.56
N ILE A 329 -0.91 23.21 25.87
CA ILE A 329 -1.71 22.38 26.78
C ILE A 329 -3.20 22.42 26.40
N GLU A 330 -3.76 23.60 26.13
CA GLU A 330 -5.14 23.76 25.66
C GLU A 330 -5.37 23.01 24.32
N PHE A 331 -4.38 23.01 23.44
CA PHE A 331 -4.43 22.23 22.19
C PHE A 331 -4.50 20.73 22.48
N ILE A 332 -3.63 20.20 23.35
CA ILE A 332 -3.60 18.78 23.74
C ILE A 332 -4.96 18.35 24.29
N GLN A 333 -5.53 19.14 25.21
CA GLN A 333 -6.82 18.86 25.84
C GLN A 333 -8.01 18.87 24.86
N SER A 334 -7.86 19.58 23.74
CA SER A 334 -8.89 19.66 22.69
C SER A 334 -8.63 18.72 21.51
N MET A 335 -7.62 17.85 21.57
CA MET A 335 -7.34 16.92 20.48
C MET A 335 -8.47 15.92 20.29
N THR A 336 -8.82 15.71 19.04
CA THR A 336 -9.74 14.66 18.61
C THR A 336 -9.03 13.30 18.57
N ARG A 337 -9.82 12.21 18.48
CA ARG A 337 -9.29 10.85 18.27
C ARG A 337 -8.48 10.74 16.97
N ASP A 338 -8.86 11.47 15.92
CA ASP A 338 -8.12 11.49 14.66
C ASP A 338 -6.75 12.18 14.81
N GLU A 339 -6.71 13.33 15.49
CA GLU A 339 -5.44 14.03 15.77
C GLU A 339 -4.50 13.21 16.65
N LEU A 340 -5.03 12.52 17.67
CA LEU A 340 -4.26 11.54 18.44
C LEU A 340 -3.70 10.42 17.56
N THR A 341 -4.49 9.91 16.61
CA THR A 341 -4.06 8.86 15.69
C THR A 341 -2.89 9.36 14.83
N ARG A 342 -2.98 10.59 14.30
CA ARG A 342 -1.90 11.23 13.53
C ARG A 342 -0.67 11.52 14.39
N PHE A 343 -0.87 11.93 15.65
CA PHE A 343 0.21 12.11 16.61
C PHE A 343 0.98 10.80 16.77
N TYR A 344 0.32 9.70 17.10
CA TYR A 344 0.96 8.39 17.26
C TYR A 344 1.56 7.84 15.95
N ALA A 345 1.07 8.29 14.78
CA ALA A 345 1.70 8.00 13.49
C ALA A 345 3.03 8.76 13.25
N GLY A 346 3.35 9.75 14.08
CA GLY A 346 4.61 10.49 14.05
C GLY A 346 4.47 12.01 13.88
N ALA A 347 3.25 12.55 13.82
CA ALA A 347 3.05 14.00 13.74
C ALA A 347 3.47 14.70 15.04
N THR A 348 4.08 15.87 14.90
CA THR A 348 4.32 16.78 16.04
C THR A 348 3.02 17.52 16.39
N LEU A 349 2.90 17.99 17.63
CA LEU A 349 1.80 18.87 18.08
C LEU A 349 1.78 20.16 17.26
N GLU A 350 2.95 20.72 16.95
CA GLU A 350 3.11 21.89 16.10
C GLU A 350 2.69 21.60 14.63
N GLY A 351 2.94 20.39 14.15
CA GLY A 351 2.41 19.91 12.88
C GLY A 351 0.89 19.79 12.90
N LEU A 352 0.31 19.23 13.96
CA LEU A 352 -1.15 19.12 14.12
C LEU A 352 -1.81 20.50 14.26
N ASN A 353 -1.15 21.45 14.91
CA ASN A 353 -1.59 22.84 14.97
C ASN A 353 -1.65 23.46 13.56
N TRP A 354 -0.63 23.22 12.73
CA TRP A 354 -0.67 23.60 11.31
C TRP A 354 -1.82 22.89 10.57
N TYR A 355 -1.99 21.58 10.77
CA TYR A 355 -3.01 20.78 10.09
C TYR A 355 -4.42 21.27 10.41
N ARG A 356 -4.72 21.57 11.69
CA ARG A 356 -6.00 22.08 12.16
C ARG A 356 -6.34 23.43 11.54
N GLU A 357 -5.35 24.31 11.37
CA GLU A 357 -5.53 25.58 10.68
C GLU A 357 -5.74 25.38 9.18
N LYS A 358 -4.86 24.59 8.54
CA LYS A 358 -4.92 24.33 7.10
C LYS A 358 -6.23 23.68 6.68
N ARG A 359 -6.76 22.77 7.51
CA ARG A 359 -8.04 22.09 7.29
C ARG A 359 -9.21 23.06 7.13
N ARG A 360 -9.16 24.25 7.72
CA ARG A 360 -10.21 25.28 7.61
C ARG A 360 -10.28 25.92 6.22
N GLU A 361 -9.24 25.76 5.40
CA GLU A 361 -9.25 26.21 4.00
C GLU A 361 -9.99 25.24 3.06
N TYR A 362 -10.34 24.05 3.55
CA TYR A 362 -10.99 22.99 2.77
C TYR A 362 -12.44 22.78 3.19
N SER A 363 -13.31 22.46 2.23
CA SER A 363 -14.72 22.22 2.51
C SER A 363 -14.95 20.86 3.17
N THR A 364 -14.10 19.87 2.90
CA THR A 364 -14.25 18.49 3.39
C THR A 364 -12.92 17.88 3.83
N ASP A 365 -12.98 16.89 4.73
CA ASP A 365 -11.79 16.15 5.19
C ASP A 365 -11.16 15.39 4.03
N TRP A 366 -11.97 14.91 3.10
CA TRP A 366 -11.52 14.28 1.87
C TRP A 366 -10.53 15.14 1.09
N GLN A 367 -10.84 16.44 0.88
CA GLN A 367 -9.95 17.33 0.16
C GLN A 367 -8.63 17.55 0.92
N MET A 368 -8.70 17.66 2.25
CA MET A 368 -7.52 17.78 3.09
C MET A 368 -6.64 16.54 3.00
N CYS A 369 -7.22 15.34 3.14
CA CYS A 369 -6.51 14.07 3.11
C CYS A 369 -5.92 13.75 1.72
N SER A 370 -6.60 14.11 0.62
CA SER A 370 -6.04 13.92 -0.73
C SER A 370 -4.80 14.79 -0.98
N GLU A 371 -4.75 15.98 -0.38
CA GLU A 371 -3.67 16.95 -0.57
C GLU A 371 -2.53 16.80 0.46
N PHE A 372 -2.90 16.46 1.70
CA PHE A 372 -2.03 16.31 2.86
C PHE A 372 -2.34 15.00 3.62
N PRO A 373 -2.13 13.83 2.99
CA PRO A 373 -2.38 12.53 3.61
C PRO A 373 -1.37 12.22 4.73
N SER A 374 -1.84 11.56 5.80
CA SER A 374 -1.01 10.93 6.83
C SER A 374 -0.67 9.47 6.52
N THR A 375 -1.44 8.80 5.66
CA THR A 375 -1.17 7.44 5.16
C THR A 375 -1.44 7.36 3.66
N ALA A 376 -0.87 6.37 2.97
CA ALA A 376 -1.18 6.16 1.55
C ALA A 376 -2.68 5.89 1.34
N ASP A 377 -3.33 5.16 2.24
CA ASP A 377 -4.78 4.91 2.20
C ASP A 377 -5.60 6.19 2.31
N GLU A 378 -5.18 7.16 3.14
CA GLU A 378 -5.83 8.47 3.18
C GLU A 378 -5.63 9.24 1.88
N ALA A 379 -4.56 8.97 1.15
CA ALA A 379 -4.26 9.63 -0.11
C ALA A 379 -5.16 9.07 -1.24
N PHE A 380 -5.35 7.75 -1.27
CA PHE A 380 -6.23 7.07 -2.23
C PHE A 380 -7.66 6.98 -1.71
N GLN A 381 -8.47 7.99 -2.01
CA GLN A 381 -9.88 7.99 -1.67
C GLN A 381 -10.76 8.01 -2.92
N THR A 382 -11.94 7.42 -2.80
CA THR A 382 -12.97 7.46 -3.85
C THR A 382 -13.50 8.89 -3.98
N THR A 383 -13.82 9.34 -5.20
CA THR A 383 -14.54 10.61 -5.40
C THR A 383 -16.04 10.46 -5.20
N GLY A 384 -16.54 9.21 -5.17
CA GLY A 384 -17.94 8.89 -4.90
C GLY A 384 -18.28 9.01 -3.42
N ARG A 385 -19.39 8.36 -3.01
CA ARG A 385 -19.84 8.34 -1.62
C ARG A 385 -19.47 7.00 -0.99
N PRO A 386 -18.40 6.91 -0.17
CA PRO A 386 -18.06 5.67 0.52
C PRO A 386 -19.26 5.09 1.26
N ALA A 387 -19.46 3.78 1.16
CA ALA A 387 -20.51 3.08 1.88
C ALA A 387 -20.24 3.06 3.39
N HIS A 388 -18.96 3.10 3.77
CA HIS A 388 -18.48 3.10 5.14
C HIS A 388 -17.56 4.28 5.40
N ASP A 389 -17.57 4.78 6.63
CA ASP A 389 -16.61 5.81 7.05
C ASP A 389 -15.18 5.26 6.98
N PRO A 390 -14.26 5.90 6.22
CA PRO A 390 -12.87 5.44 6.11
C PRO A 390 -12.16 5.30 7.46
N LEU A 391 -12.55 6.08 8.47
CA LEU A 391 -12.01 5.96 9.82
C LEU A 391 -12.30 4.58 10.42
N TYR A 392 -13.50 4.03 10.20
CA TYR A 392 -13.88 2.73 10.76
C TYR A 392 -13.13 1.60 10.06
N VAL A 393 -12.92 1.69 8.75
CA VAL A 393 -12.10 0.72 7.99
C VAL A 393 -10.66 0.75 8.49
N ARG A 394 -10.09 1.96 8.69
CA ARG A 394 -8.74 2.14 9.21
C ARG A 394 -8.55 1.54 10.61
N GLN A 395 -9.57 1.59 11.45
CA GLN A 395 -9.53 1.00 12.79
C GLN A 395 -9.42 -0.54 12.79
N GLN A 396 -9.81 -1.20 11.69
CA GLN A 396 -9.64 -2.64 11.52
C GLN A 396 -8.23 -3.03 11.03
N ARG A 397 -7.52 -2.12 10.35
CA ARG A 397 -6.19 -2.40 9.76
C ARG A 397 -5.16 -2.99 10.74
N PRO A 398 -5.07 -2.58 12.02
CA PRO A 398 -4.14 -3.19 12.98
C PRO A 398 -4.36 -4.68 13.25
N PHE A 399 -5.53 -5.24 12.89
CA PHE A 399 -5.82 -6.66 13.06
C PHE A 399 -5.45 -7.52 11.86
N VAL A 400 -5.16 -6.92 10.71
CA VAL A 400 -4.68 -7.60 9.50
C VAL A 400 -3.40 -8.36 9.80
N ARG A 401 -3.29 -9.58 9.26
CA ARG A 401 -2.10 -10.43 9.37
C ARG A 401 -1.81 -11.03 8.00
N GLU A 402 -0.55 -11.34 7.74
CA GLU A 402 -0.22 -12.24 6.63
C GLU A 402 -0.86 -13.61 6.88
N PRO A 403 -1.35 -14.30 5.84
CA PRO A 403 -1.88 -15.65 5.98
C PRO A 403 -0.78 -16.57 6.51
N LEU A 404 -1.14 -17.46 7.43
CA LEU A 404 -0.23 -18.47 7.95
C LEU A 404 0.08 -19.53 6.89
N TYR A 405 -0.91 -19.84 6.04
CA TYR A 405 -0.76 -20.74 4.91
C TYR A 405 -1.48 -20.22 3.67
N VAL A 406 -0.89 -20.48 2.52
CA VAL A 406 -1.48 -20.30 1.19
C VAL A 406 -1.38 -21.63 0.46
N GLY A 407 -2.44 -22.07 -0.20
CA GLY A 407 -2.48 -23.39 -0.81
C GLY A 407 -3.82 -23.76 -1.42
N GLU A 408 -4.08 -25.06 -1.51
CA GLU A 408 -5.30 -25.64 -2.06
C GLU A 408 -5.89 -26.67 -1.09
N LEU A 409 -7.22 -26.82 -1.08
CA LEU A 409 -7.89 -27.90 -0.37
C LEU A 409 -8.16 -29.04 -1.35
N LEU A 410 -7.67 -30.24 -1.05
CA LEU A 410 -7.84 -31.44 -1.86
C LEU A 410 -8.76 -32.45 -1.19
N ALA A 411 -9.42 -33.26 -2.01
CA ALA A 411 -10.23 -34.40 -1.64
C ALA A 411 -10.06 -35.49 -2.72
N ASP A 412 -10.68 -36.65 -2.53
CA ASP A 412 -10.61 -37.76 -3.49
C ASP A 412 -11.29 -37.41 -4.84
N ALA A 413 -12.29 -36.52 -4.82
CA ALA A 413 -12.95 -35.99 -6.02
C ALA A 413 -13.27 -34.49 -5.90
N THR A 414 -13.69 -33.87 -7.02
CA THR A 414 -14.08 -32.45 -7.05
C THR A 414 -15.58 -32.21 -6.81
N TYR A 415 -16.42 -33.22 -7.02
CA TYR A 415 -17.87 -33.17 -6.78
C TYR A 415 -18.40 -34.55 -6.37
N GLY A 416 -19.60 -34.59 -5.80
CA GLY A 416 -20.24 -35.82 -5.33
C GLY A 416 -19.75 -36.29 -3.95
N PRO A 417 -20.15 -37.49 -3.49
CA PRO A 417 -19.83 -37.99 -2.14
C PRO A 417 -18.32 -38.10 -1.85
N GLU A 418 -17.53 -38.46 -2.86
CA GLU A 418 -16.07 -38.58 -2.77
C GLU A 418 -15.38 -37.22 -2.58
N ALA A 419 -16.06 -36.11 -2.89
CA ALA A 419 -15.55 -34.76 -2.64
C ALA A 419 -15.42 -34.45 -1.15
N LEU A 420 -16.06 -35.21 -0.27
CA LEU A 420 -15.99 -35.03 1.19
C LEU A 420 -15.05 -36.04 1.86
N GLN A 421 -14.37 -36.89 1.08
CA GLN A 421 -13.45 -37.90 1.59
C GLN A 421 -12.00 -37.39 1.52
N ASN A 422 -11.20 -37.78 2.53
CA ASN A 422 -9.78 -37.45 2.64
C ASN A 422 -9.45 -35.96 2.46
N LEU A 423 -10.29 -35.07 3.00
CA LEU A 423 -10.07 -33.62 2.96
C LEU A 423 -8.76 -33.24 3.66
N HIS A 424 -7.83 -32.67 2.89
CA HIS A 424 -6.55 -32.20 3.42
C HIS A 424 -6.06 -30.97 2.66
N PHE A 425 -5.39 -30.09 3.40
CA PHE A 425 -4.82 -28.87 2.84
C PHE A 425 -3.39 -29.11 2.37
N VAL A 426 -3.07 -28.63 1.16
CA VAL A 426 -1.72 -28.70 0.58
C VAL A 426 -1.19 -27.27 0.40
N PRO A 427 -0.14 -26.87 1.16
CA PRO A 427 0.47 -25.56 1.00
C PRO A 427 1.13 -25.40 -0.37
N THR A 428 0.80 -24.31 -1.08
CA THR A 428 1.43 -23.92 -2.35
C THR A 428 1.56 -22.40 -2.39
N ALA A 429 2.74 -21.90 -2.78
CA ALA A 429 3.01 -20.45 -2.80
C ALA A 429 2.13 -19.67 -3.79
N THR A 430 1.52 -20.38 -4.75
CA THR A 430 0.65 -19.82 -5.79
C THR A 430 -0.82 -20.23 -5.61
N GLY A 431 -1.18 -20.79 -4.45
CA GLY A 431 -2.55 -21.23 -4.18
C GLY A 431 -3.50 -20.07 -3.91
N ASP A 432 -4.79 -20.33 -4.08
CA ASP A 432 -5.84 -19.32 -3.93
C ASP A 432 -6.51 -19.35 -2.55
N PHE A 433 -6.25 -20.39 -1.75
CA PHE A 433 -6.82 -20.54 -0.41
C PHE A 433 -5.89 -19.97 0.68
N HIS A 434 -6.30 -18.86 1.28
CA HIS A 434 -5.55 -18.14 2.30
C HIS A 434 -6.11 -18.48 3.68
N LEU A 435 -5.24 -18.98 4.57
CA LEU A 435 -5.61 -19.46 5.91
C LEU A 435 -4.85 -18.68 6.99
N TRP A 436 -5.60 -18.11 7.94
CA TRP A 436 -5.05 -17.53 9.17
C TRP A 436 -5.17 -18.49 10.35
N LYS A 437 -6.15 -19.41 10.32
CA LYS A 437 -6.27 -20.52 11.27
C LYS A 437 -6.73 -21.80 10.57
N LEU A 438 -6.10 -22.91 10.93
CA LEU A 438 -6.57 -24.25 10.59
C LEU A 438 -7.82 -24.60 11.43
N PRO A 439 -8.67 -25.54 10.97
CA PRO A 439 -9.75 -26.06 11.79
C PRO A 439 -9.19 -26.69 13.07
N ASP A 440 -9.82 -26.37 14.19
CA ASP A 440 -9.44 -26.90 15.50
C ASP A 440 -10.43 -27.97 15.94
N THR A 441 -9.93 -29.21 15.94
CA THR A 441 -10.66 -30.42 16.29
C THR A 441 -10.37 -30.89 17.73
N SER A 442 -9.54 -30.15 18.49
CA SER A 442 -9.16 -30.53 19.86
C SER A 442 -10.35 -30.49 20.83
N ARG A 443 -11.32 -29.60 20.57
CA ARG A 443 -12.57 -29.43 21.32
C ARG A 443 -13.75 -29.50 20.38
N ARG A 444 -14.77 -30.27 20.76
CA ARG A 444 -16.02 -30.36 19.98
C ARG A 444 -16.94 -29.21 20.38
N ILE A 445 -17.02 -28.19 19.52
CA ILE A 445 -17.83 -27.00 19.77
C ILE A 445 -18.90 -26.89 18.67
N ALA A 446 -20.17 -27.00 19.06
CA ALA A 446 -21.30 -26.76 18.17
C ALA A 446 -21.33 -25.29 17.75
N ASN A 447 -21.79 -25.00 16.53
CA ASN A 447 -22.00 -23.64 16.01
C ASN A 447 -20.74 -22.76 16.01
N ARG A 448 -19.53 -23.35 16.06
CA ARG A 448 -18.27 -22.60 16.08
C ARG A 448 -17.97 -21.92 14.75
N TYR A 449 -18.07 -22.66 13.65
CA TYR A 449 -17.68 -22.17 12.33
C TYR A 449 -18.90 -21.85 11.48
N ALA A 450 -18.77 -20.78 10.69
CA ALA A 450 -19.73 -20.43 9.65
C ALA A 450 -18.96 -20.19 8.35
N VAL A 451 -19.50 -20.69 7.24
CA VAL A 451 -18.93 -20.54 5.90
C VAL A 451 -19.96 -19.87 5.01
N ALA A 452 -19.53 -18.89 4.22
CA ALA A 452 -20.35 -18.36 3.13
C ALA A 452 -19.64 -18.46 1.80
N LEU A 453 -20.42 -18.64 0.74
CA LEU A 453 -19.97 -18.60 -0.64
C LEU A 453 -20.73 -17.50 -1.38
N ASP A 454 -19.98 -16.54 -1.91
CA ASP A 454 -20.44 -15.60 -2.92
C ASP A 454 -19.98 -16.11 -4.29
N ILE A 455 -20.90 -16.24 -5.25
CA ILE A 455 -20.63 -16.92 -6.52
C ILE A 455 -20.40 -15.90 -7.62
N GLY A 456 -19.20 -15.92 -8.19
CA GLY A 456 -18.82 -15.15 -9.36
C GLY A 456 -18.93 -15.92 -10.67
N GLY A 457 -18.19 -15.48 -11.68
CA GLY A 457 -18.10 -16.12 -12.99
C GLY A 457 -16.84 -16.95 -13.21
N ARG A 458 -16.78 -17.59 -14.38
CA ARG A 458 -15.67 -18.49 -14.79
C ARG A 458 -14.56 -17.82 -15.60
N SER A 459 -14.77 -16.59 -16.10
CA SER A 459 -13.81 -15.92 -16.96
C SER A 459 -12.89 -14.99 -16.14
N PRO A 460 -11.65 -14.71 -16.60
CA PRO A 460 -10.72 -13.84 -15.88
C PRO A 460 -11.21 -12.40 -15.64
N ASN A 461 -12.22 -11.97 -16.39
CA ASN A 461 -12.81 -10.62 -16.28
C ASN A 461 -14.17 -10.64 -15.58
N ALA A 462 -14.65 -11.80 -15.12
CA ALA A 462 -15.87 -11.91 -14.35
C ALA A 462 -15.61 -11.62 -12.87
N ASP A 463 -16.68 -11.49 -12.10
CA ASP A 463 -16.62 -11.45 -10.64
C ASP A 463 -16.03 -12.75 -10.09
N TRP A 464 -15.33 -12.68 -8.96
CA TRP A 464 -14.69 -13.85 -8.36
C TRP A 464 -15.69 -14.65 -7.54
N SER A 465 -15.50 -15.97 -7.48
CA SER A 465 -16.15 -16.76 -6.43
C SER A 465 -15.33 -16.65 -5.15
N VAL A 466 -16.00 -16.35 -4.02
CA VAL A 466 -15.33 -16.17 -2.72
C VAL A 466 -15.98 -16.98 -1.61
N ILE A 467 -15.18 -17.87 -1.01
CA ILE A 467 -15.52 -18.58 0.22
C ILE A 467 -14.91 -17.86 1.43
N SER A 468 -15.74 -17.52 2.41
CA SER A 468 -15.33 -16.91 3.67
C SER A 468 -15.57 -17.86 4.84
N VAL A 469 -14.62 -17.97 5.77
CA VAL A 469 -14.77 -18.77 7.00
C VAL A 469 -14.64 -17.89 8.23
N LEU A 470 -15.64 -17.94 9.11
CA LEU A 470 -15.63 -17.31 10.44
C LEU A 470 -15.36 -18.34 11.53
N ASP A 471 -14.51 -17.97 12.49
CA ASP A 471 -14.42 -18.63 13.80
C ASP A 471 -15.15 -17.79 14.85
N ARG A 472 -16.15 -18.38 15.50
CA ARG A 472 -17.00 -17.73 16.49
C ARG A 472 -16.59 -18.05 17.93
N ILE A 473 -15.55 -18.86 18.15
CA ILE A 473 -15.20 -19.38 19.49
C ILE A 473 -15.10 -18.29 20.57
N ALA A 474 -14.54 -17.12 20.24
CA ALA A 474 -14.38 -16.03 21.19
C ALA A 474 -15.71 -15.47 21.73
N MET A 475 -16.83 -15.67 21.01
CA MET A 475 -18.16 -15.26 21.47
C MET A 475 -18.61 -16.02 22.74
N MET A 476 -18.04 -17.19 23.02
CA MET A 476 -18.29 -17.94 24.26
C MET A 476 -17.90 -17.14 25.50
N ASP A 477 -16.86 -16.32 25.39
CA ASP A 477 -16.26 -15.54 26.48
C ASP A 477 -16.56 -14.04 26.33
N GLY A 478 -17.59 -13.67 25.54
CA GLY A 478 -17.97 -12.28 25.29
C GLY A 478 -17.09 -11.52 24.29
N GLY A 479 -16.21 -12.23 23.57
CA GLY A 479 -15.46 -11.70 22.43
C GLY A 479 -16.31 -11.62 21.16
N VAL A 480 -15.64 -11.45 20.01
CA VAL A 480 -16.27 -11.23 18.69
C VAL A 480 -15.81 -12.28 17.68
N GLU A 481 -16.55 -12.45 16.59
CA GLU A 481 -16.16 -13.34 15.50
C GLU A 481 -14.87 -12.89 14.80
N GLU A 482 -14.14 -13.85 14.21
CA GLU A 482 -12.91 -13.60 13.47
C GLU A 482 -12.97 -14.25 12.07
N CYS A 483 -12.61 -13.48 11.05
CA CYS A 483 -12.42 -14.01 9.69
C CYS A 483 -11.08 -14.75 9.61
N ILE A 484 -11.13 -16.08 9.41
CA ILE A 484 -9.95 -16.94 9.53
C ILE A 484 -9.52 -17.65 8.25
N ALA A 485 -10.33 -17.60 7.20
CA ALA A 485 -9.95 -18.07 5.88
C ALA A 485 -10.71 -17.35 4.75
N THR A 486 -10.06 -17.25 3.59
CA THR A 486 -10.61 -16.70 2.35
C THR A 486 -10.12 -17.55 1.18
N TYR A 487 -11.03 -18.07 0.38
CA TYR A 487 -10.72 -18.74 -0.89
C TYR A 487 -11.32 -17.94 -2.03
N ARG A 488 -10.50 -17.43 -2.96
CA ARG A 488 -10.94 -16.58 -4.07
C ARG A 488 -10.49 -17.19 -5.40
N PHE A 489 -11.42 -17.62 -6.25
CA PHE A 489 -11.10 -18.37 -7.48
C PHE A 489 -12.16 -18.19 -8.58
N HIS A 490 -11.82 -18.61 -9.80
CA HIS A 490 -12.75 -18.76 -10.91
C HIS A 490 -12.96 -20.24 -11.21
N LEU A 491 -14.21 -20.69 -11.22
CA LEU A 491 -14.58 -22.07 -11.50
C LEU A 491 -16.05 -22.13 -11.99
N ASP A 492 -16.43 -23.23 -12.64
CA ASP A 492 -17.82 -23.47 -13.00
C ASP A 492 -18.70 -23.57 -11.74
N GLN A 493 -19.93 -23.05 -11.82
CA GLN A 493 -20.76 -22.77 -10.64
C GLN A 493 -21.05 -24.01 -9.79
N ASP A 494 -21.31 -25.16 -10.40
CA ASP A 494 -21.55 -26.43 -9.71
C ASP A 494 -20.33 -26.86 -8.89
N LEU A 495 -19.13 -26.82 -9.48
CA LEU A 495 -17.89 -27.14 -8.80
C LEU A 495 -17.52 -26.11 -7.72
N THR A 496 -17.87 -24.83 -7.93
CA THR A 496 -17.70 -23.77 -6.92
C THR A 496 -18.50 -24.09 -5.66
N VAL A 497 -19.75 -24.54 -5.79
CA VAL A 497 -20.56 -24.90 -4.62
C VAL A 497 -19.96 -26.12 -3.92
N TRP A 498 -19.57 -27.16 -4.67
CA TRP A 498 -18.88 -28.32 -4.07
C TRP A 498 -17.61 -27.94 -3.32
N ARG A 499 -16.81 -27.02 -3.85
CA ARG A 499 -15.63 -26.49 -3.13
C ARG A 499 -16.00 -25.82 -1.82
N ALA A 500 -17.11 -25.10 -1.75
CA ALA A 500 -17.59 -24.52 -0.49
C ALA A 500 -18.07 -25.57 0.50
N VAL A 501 -18.70 -26.66 0.02
CA VAL A 501 -19.06 -27.81 0.87
C VAL A 501 -17.81 -28.47 1.44
N GLN A 502 -16.76 -28.66 0.63
CA GLN A 502 -15.47 -29.19 1.09
C GLN A 502 -14.87 -28.36 2.22
N VAL A 503 -14.85 -27.03 2.04
CA VAL A 503 -14.36 -26.10 3.07
C VAL A 503 -15.23 -26.18 4.34
N ALA A 504 -16.56 -26.21 4.20
CA ALA A 504 -17.46 -26.28 5.34
C ALA A 504 -17.32 -27.60 6.12
N GLU A 505 -17.19 -28.73 5.42
CA GLU A 505 -16.93 -30.04 6.02
C GLU A 505 -15.57 -30.04 6.76
N TRP A 506 -14.51 -29.53 6.11
CA TRP A 506 -13.18 -29.47 6.69
C TRP A 506 -13.13 -28.59 7.95
N TYR A 507 -13.93 -27.52 8.02
CA TYR A 507 -14.13 -26.70 9.21
C TYR A 507 -15.17 -27.27 10.17
N CYS A 508 -15.02 -28.54 10.51
CA CYS A 508 -15.84 -29.25 11.50
C CYS A 508 -17.34 -29.21 11.20
N HIS A 509 -17.71 -29.44 9.93
CA HIS A 509 -19.10 -29.48 9.49
C HIS A 509 -19.84 -28.15 9.76
N ALA A 510 -19.24 -27.03 9.34
CA ALA A 510 -19.69 -25.66 9.58
C ALA A 510 -21.05 -25.33 8.93
N LEU A 511 -21.78 -24.33 9.44
CA LEU A 511 -22.98 -23.88 8.73
C LEU A 511 -22.59 -23.21 7.41
N LEU A 512 -23.07 -23.72 6.27
CA LEU A 512 -22.76 -23.21 4.93
C LEU A 512 -23.90 -22.36 4.37
N ALA A 513 -23.61 -21.11 4.00
CA ALA A 513 -24.52 -20.18 3.35
C ALA A 513 -24.05 -19.84 1.92
N VAL A 514 -24.75 -20.37 0.92
CA VAL A 514 -24.48 -20.10 -0.50
C VAL A 514 -25.37 -18.95 -1.00
N GLU A 515 -24.80 -17.97 -1.70
CA GLU A 515 -25.59 -16.94 -2.36
C GLU A 515 -26.45 -17.53 -3.50
N ALA A 516 -27.77 -17.48 -3.36
CA ALA A 516 -28.70 -18.19 -4.24
C ALA A 516 -29.01 -17.44 -5.55
N ASN A 517 -28.66 -16.16 -5.66
CA ASN A 517 -29.00 -15.34 -6.83
C ASN A 517 -28.20 -15.69 -8.07
N SER A 518 -26.90 -15.92 -7.90
CA SER A 518 -25.99 -16.27 -9.00
C SER A 518 -26.32 -17.63 -9.64
N LEU A 519 -27.08 -18.47 -8.93
CA LEU A 519 -27.61 -19.75 -9.42
C LEU A 519 -28.95 -19.60 -10.18
N ASN A 520 -29.55 -18.40 -10.21
CA ASN A 520 -30.79 -18.15 -10.96
C ASN A 520 -30.89 -16.71 -11.53
N PRO A 521 -30.17 -16.41 -12.63
CA PRO A 521 -30.07 -15.06 -13.17
C PRO A 521 -31.37 -14.50 -13.77
N LYS A 522 -32.36 -15.35 -14.09
CA LYS A 522 -33.57 -14.96 -14.83
C LYS A 522 -34.80 -14.70 -13.95
N GLY A 523 -34.69 -14.84 -12.62
CA GLY A 523 -35.80 -14.56 -11.71
C GLY A 523 -37.06 -15.41 -11.95
N GLN A 524 -36.99 -16.44 -12.80
CA GLN A 524 -37.99 -17.49 -12.88
C GLN A 524 -37.68 -18.45 -11.74
N GLU A 525 -38.54 -18.55 -10.73
CA GLU A 525 -38.54 -19.68 -9.79
C GLU A 525 -38.86 -20.97 -10.57
N GLY A 526 -37.92 -21.44 -11.38
CA GLY A 526 -38.04 -22.58 -12.29
C GLY A 526 -36.78 -23.45 -12.24
N ASP A 527 -36.97 -24.66 -11.69
CA ASP A 527 -36.16 -25.88 -11.64
C ASP A 527 -34.64 -25.83 -11.34
N HIS A 528 -33.82 -25.02 -12.02
CA HIS A 528 -32.36 -25.22 -11.96
C HIS A 528 -31.70 -24.84 -10.62
N THR A 529 -32.21 -23.84 -9.88
CA THR A 529 -31.65 -23.41 -8.58
C THR A 529 -31.90 -24.42 -7.47
N LEU A 530 -33.03 -25.11 -7.54
CA LEU A 530 -33.43 -26.15 -6.60
C LEU A 530 -32.49 -27.35 -6.78
N THR A 531 -32.16 -27.74 -8.01
CA THR A 531 -31.36 -28.96 -8.25
C THR A 531 -29.97 -29.00 -7.59
N ILE A 532 -29.17 -27.93 -7.60
CA ILE A 532 -27.78 -28.00 -7.07
C ILE A 532 -27.78 -28.06 -5.54
N LEU A 533 -28.48 -27.15 -4.86
CA LEU A 533 -28.52 -27.13 -3.40
C LEU A 533 -29.31 -28.33 -2.83
N ASP A 534 -30.34 -28.80 -3.53
CA ASP A 534 -31.07 -30.01 -3.12
C ASP A 534 -30.20 -31.26 -3.28
N THR A 535 -29.42 -31.36 -4.37
CA THR A 535 -28.43 -32.46 -4.53
C THR A 535 -27.37 -32.42 -3.44
N ILE A 536 -26.87 -31.22 -3.10
CA ILE A 536 -25.89 -31.08 -2.01
C ILE A 536 -26.50 -31.44 -0.67
N LYS A 537 -27.78 -31.15 -0.43
CA LYS A 537 -28.46 -31.47 0.83
C LYS A 537 -28.50 -32.97 1.11
N GLU A 538 -28.45 -33.83 0.07
CA GLU A 538 -28.32 -35.28 0.23
C GLU A 538 -26.96 -35.71 0.82
N HIS A 539 -25.95 -34.85 0.73
CA HIS A 539 -24.57 -35.13 1.15
C HIS A 539 -24.07 -34.23 2.29
N TYR A 540 -24.66 -33.05 2.47
CA TYR A 540 -24.28 -32.05 3.46
C TYR A 540 -25.52 -31.41 4.09
N ASP A 541 -25.79 -31.69 5.36
CA ASP A 541 -27.05 -31.32 5.98
C ASP A 541 -27.04 -29.95 6.69
N ASN A 542 -25.87 -29.37 6.97
CA ASN A 542 -25.73 -28.09 7.67
C ASN A 542 -25.74 -26.87 6.71
N LEU A 543 -26.82 -26.73 5.93
CA LEU A 543 -27.04 -25.62 5.00
C LEU A 543 -27.92 -24.52 5.61
N PHE A 544 -27.57 -23.25 5.36
CA PHE A 544 -28.40 -22.11 5.73
C PHE A 544 -29.73 -22.12 4.96
N SER A 545 -30.84 -22.01 5.70
CA SER A 545 -32.19 -21.91 5.15
C SER A 545 -32.75 -20.51 5.39
N ARG A 546 -33.38 -19.93 4.36
CA ARG A 546 -34.13 -18.67 4.47
C ARG A 546 -35.63 -18.86 4.70
N SER A 547 -36.11 -20.10 4.74
CA SER A 547 -37.51 -20.39 5.07
C SER A 547 -37.77 -20.13 6.55
N ASP A 548 -38.92 -19.51 6.85
CA ASP A 548 -39.37 -19.30 8.22
C ASP A 548 -39.58 -20.66 8.93
N PRO A 549 -38.99 -20.87 10.13
CA PRO A 549 -39.15 -22.11 10.89
C PRO A 549 -40.61 -22.53 11.11
N THR A 550 -41.54 -21.56 11.22
CA THR A 550 -42.98 -21.83 11.37
C THR A 550 -43.57 -22.43 10.09
N ARG A 551 -43.21 -21.88 8.92
CA ARG A 551 -43.66 -22.37 7.61
C ARG A 551 -43.08 -23.73 7.24
N ILE A 552 -41.85 -24.02 7.67
CA ILE A 552 -41.25 -25.35 7.52
C ILE A 552 -42.06 -26.38 8.31
N ARG A 553 -42.46 -26.06 9.55
CA ARG A 553 -43.31 -26.93 10.38
C ARG A 553 -44.72 -27.12 9.78
N GLU A 554 -45.19 -26.15 9.00
CA GLU A 554 -46.44 -26.22 8.23
C GLU A 554 -46.30 -27.01 6.89
N GLY A 555 -45.15 -27.62 6.63
CA GLY A 555 -44.93 -28.50 5.47
C GLY A 555 -44.55 -27.77 4.18
N GLN A 556 -44.20 -26.47 4.23
CA GLN A 556 -43.69 -25.77 3.05
C GLN A 556 -42.24 -26.18 2.73
N PRO A 557 -41.87 -26.23 1.44
CA PRO A 557 -40.51 -26.59 1.04
C PRO A 557 -39.47 -25.62 1.61
N VAL A 558 -38.35 -26.19 2.08
CA VAL A 558 -37.23 -25.45 2.63
C VAL A 558 -36.47 -24.79 1.48
N LYS A 559 -36.29 -23.46 1.55
CA LYS A 559 -35.52 -22.71 0.57
C LYS A 559 -34.10 -22.51 1.10
N TYR A 560 -33.14 -23.24 0.54
CA TYR A 560 -31.72 -23.16 0.91
C TYR A 560 -31.00 -21.99 0.25
N GLY A 561 -29.99 -21.45 0.94
CA GLY A 561 -29.14 -20.36 0.48
C GLY A 561 -29.59 -18.96 0.91
N PHE A 562 -28.64 -18.02 0.86
CA PHE A 562 -28.86 -16.61 1.15
C PHE A 562 -29.35 -15.87 -0.10
N HIS A 563 -30.37 -15.02 0.02
CA HIS A 563 -30.95 -14.31 -1.12
C HIS A 563 -30.63 -12.82 -1.04
N THR A 564 -29.84 -12.30 -2.00
CA THR A 564 -29.36 -10.91 -2.01
C THR A 564 -30.22 -10.00 -2.90
N ASN A 565 -31.28 -9.43 -2.37
CA ASN A 565 -32.00 -8.33 -3.03
C ASN A 565 -31.57 -6.95 -2.49
N ALA A 566 -32.09 -5.86 -3.06
CA ALA A 566 -31.78 -4.50 -2.65
C ALA A 566 -31.96 -4.24 -1.14
N ALA A 567 -32.99 -4.83 -0.52
CA ALA A 567 -33.26 -4.67 0.91
C ALA A 567 -32.22 -5.42 1.76
N SER A 568 -31.94 -6.68 1.42
CA SER A 568 -30.90 -7.46 2.10
C SER A 568 -29.50 -6.87 1.93
N LYS A 569 -29.16 -6.34 0.74
CA LYS A 569 -27.89 -5.65 0.48
C LYS A 569 -27.74 -4.39 1.35
N THR A 570 -28.83 -3.61 1.47
CA THR A 570 -28.88 -2.46 2.37
C THR A 570 -28.69 -2.87 3.84
N ASP A 571 -29.29 -3.97 4.28
CA ASP A 571 -29.08 -4.51 5.63
C ASP A 571 -27.63 -4.96 5.82
N LEU A 572 -27.03 -5.68 4.87
CA LEU A 572 -25.62 -6.09 4.92
C LEU A 572 -24.69 -4.88 5.12
N VAL A 573 -24.85 -3.83 4.31
CA VAL A 573 -24.08 -2.58 4.43
C VAL A 573 -24.29 -1.91 5.79
N THR A 574 -25.54 -1.88 6.28
CA THR A 574 -25.89 -1.27 7.56
C THR A 574 -25.25 -2.03 8.73
N GLN A 575 -25.36 -3.36 8.74
CA GLN A 575 -24.74 -4.19 9.76
C GLN A 575 -23.21 -4.11 9.69
N MET A 576 -22.61 -4.13 8.50
CA MET A 576 -21.18 -3.98 8.35
C MET A 576 -20.69 -2.63 8.91
N THR A 577 -21.40 -1.53 8.62
CA THR A 577 -21.07 -0.21 9.16
C THR A 577 -21.06 -0.23 10.70
N LYS A 578 -22.07 -0.85 11.32
CA LYS A 578 -22.11 -1.02 12.78
C LYS A 578 -20.91 -1.81 13.27
N ARG A 579 -20.61 -2.95 12.64
CA ARG A 579 -19.51 -3.84 13.01
C ARG A 579 -18.14 -3.17 12.89
N LEU A 580 -17.91 -2.37 11.85
CA LEU A 580 -16.68 -1.60 11.67
C LEU A 580 -16.55 -0.51 12.74
N ARG A 581 -17.62 0.23 13.02
CA ARG A 581 -17.64 1.32 14.01
C ARG A 581 -17.36 0.84 15.43
N GLU A 582 -17.93 -0.31 15.79
CA GLU A 582 -17.90 -0.87 17.15
C GLU A 582 -16.87 -2.01 17.30
N ILE A 583 -16.13 -2.36 16.24
CA ILE A 583 -15.17 -3.47 16.18
C ILE A 583 -15.83 -4.78 16.66
N LEU A 584 -16.99 -5.10 16.08
CA LEU A 584 -17.78 -6.30 16.42
C LEU A 584 -17.36 -7.55 15.63
N TYR A 585 -16.23 -7.49 14.94
CA TYR A 585 -15.55 -8.63 14.34
C TYR A 585 -14.09 -8.25 14.07
N ILE A 586 -13.26 -9.26 13.85
CA ILE A 586 -11.85 -9.10 13.51
C ILE A 586 -11.63 -9.54 12.06
N GLU A 587 -11.16 -8.63 11.21
CA GLU A 587 -10.72 -8.95 9.84
C GLU A 587 -9.22 -9.18 9.79
N ARG A 588 -8.81 -10.33 9.23
CA ARG A 588 -7.41 -10.70 9.04
C ARG A 588 -6.92 -10.43 7.63
N ASP A 589 -7.82 -10.49 6.65
CA ASP A 589 -7.50 -10.35 5.24
C ASP A 589 -7.45 -8.87 4.84
N LYS A 590 -6.25 -8.39 4.48
CA LYS A 590 -6.06 -7.03 3.96
C LYS A 590 -7.00 -6.74 2.80
N ARG A 591 -7.21 -7.73 1.90
CA ARG A 591 -7.98 -7.58 0.67
C ARG A 591 -9.45 -7.29 0.96
N ALA A 592 -10.01 -7.87 2.02
CA ALA A 592 -11.37 -7.58 2.46
C ALA A 592 -11.53 -6.11 2.88
N LEU A 593 -10.56 -5.57 3.64
CA LEU A 593 -10.57 -4.17 4.06
C LEU A 593 -10.31 -3.20 2.88
N ASP A 594 -9.54 -3.62 1.90
CA ASP A 594 -9.38 -2.88 0.64
C ASP A 594 -10.72 -2.80 -0.09
N GLU A 595 -11.43 -3.92 -0.24
CA GLU A 595 -12.75 -3.97 -0.87
C GLU A 595 -13.81 -3.15 -0.13
N ILE A 596 -13.81 -3.20 1.21
CA ILE A 596 -14.65 -2.34 2.06
C ILE A 596 -14.32 -0.85 1.82
N GLY A 597 -13.04 -0.52 1.66
CA GLY A 597 -12.56 0.86 1.53
C GLY A 597 -12.97 1.55 0.23
N TRP A 598 -13.15 0.77 -0.84
CA TRP A 598 -13.62 1.27 -2.14
C TRP A 598 -15.06 0.87 -2.48
N TYR A 599 -15.82 0.44 -1.48
CA TYR A 599 -17.25 0.23 -1.63
C TYR A 599 -18.01 1.54 -1.53
N GLU A 600 -18.90 1.83 -2.49
CA GLU A 600 -19.60 3.11 -2.55
C GLU A 600 -21.10 2.99 -2.83
N LEU A 601 -21.83 4.01 -2.39
CA LEU A 601 -23.19 4.28 -2.82
C LEU A 601 -23.14 5.02 -4.16
N LYS A 602 -23.62 4.36 -5.22
CA LYS A 602 -23.68 4.89 -6.58
C LYS A 602 -24.78 5.97 -6.69
N PRO A 603 -24.71 6.84 -7.71
CA PRO A 603 -25.69 7.92 -7.90
C PRO A 603 -27.14 7.45 -8.08
N ASP A 604 -27.34 6.21 -8.56
CA ASP A 604 -28.65 5.57 -8.71
C ASP A 604 -29.21 4.99 -7.41
N GLY A 605 -28.46 5.10 -6.30
CA GLY A 605 -28.83 4.57 -4.99
C GLY A 605 -28.44 3.10 -4.78
N SER A 606 -27.81 2.45 -5.76
CA SER A 606 -27.27 1.10 -5.61
C SER A 606 -25.92 1.12 -4.89
N TYR A 607 -25.52 -0.03 -4.33
CA TYR A 607 -24.19 -0.22 -3.74
C TYR A 607 -23.31 -1.06 -4.67
N GLY A 608 -22.04 -0.69 -4.79
CA GLY A 608 -21.06 -1.43 -5.58
C GLY A 608 -19.64 -0.92 -5.37
N ALA A 609 -18.64 -1.66 -5.87
CA ALA A 609 -17.25 -1.20 -5.87
C ALA A 609 -17.06 0.02 -6.79
N VAL A 610 -16.03 0.82 -6.52
CA VAL A 610 -15.49 1.78 -7.50
C VAL A 610 -15.17 1.07 -8.82
N ASP A 611 -15.42 1.74 -9.94
CA ASP A 611 -15.18 1.18 -11.27
C ASP A 611 -13.74 0.66 -11.42
N GLY A 612 -13.61 -0.57 -11.93
CA GLY A 612 -12.32 -1.26 -12.05
C GLY A 612 -11.86 -2.01 -10.79
N LYS A 613 -12.65 -1.98 -9.71
CA LYS A 613 -12.43 -2.77 -8.49
C LYS A 613 -13.52 -3.81 -8.27
N HIS A 614 -13.22 -4.76 -7.39
CA HIS A 614 -14.10 -5.87 -7.01
C HIS A 614 -14.71 -5.66 -5.61
N ASP A 615 -15.84 -6.30 -5.33
CA ASP A 615 -16.52 -6.35 -4.02
C ASP A 615 -16.85 -7.79 -3.55
N ASP A 616 -16.35 -8.82 -4.23
CA ASP A 616 -16.70 -10.23 -3.99
C ASP A 616 -16.34 -10.71 -2.57
N ILE A 617 -15.16 -10.33 -2.04
CA ILE A 617 -14.76 -10.66 -0.68
C ILE A 617 -15.65 -9.91 0.29
N TYR A 618 -15.88 -8.61 0.05
CA TYR A 618 -16.77 -7.80 0.88
C TYR A 618 -18.19 -8.41 0.98
N MET A 619 -18.76 -8.84 -0.15
CA MET A 619 -20.08 -9.45 -0.21
C MET A 619 -20.12 -10.80 0.54
N SER A 620 -19.16 -11.68 0.28
CA SER A 620 -18.98 -12.95 1.01
C SER A 620 -18.85 -12.73 2.53
N ARG A 621 -18.10 -11.71 2.96
CA ARG A 621 -17.99 -11.30 4.37
C ARG A 621 -19.30 -10.82 4.95
N GLY A 622 -20.04 -9.99 4.21
CA GLY A 622 -21.37 -9.52 4.59
C GLY A 622 -22.32 -10.68 4.88
N ILE A 623 -22.36 -11.68 3.97
CA ILE A 623 -23.22 -12.86 4.08
C ILE A 623 -22.84 -13.69 5.32
N VAL A 624 -21.57 -14.07 5.48
CA VAL A 624 -21.16 -14.95 6.60
C VAL A 624 -21.39 -14.30 7.96
N LEU A 625 -21.14 -12.98 8.07
CA LEU A 625 -21.41 -12.24 9.30
C LEU A 625 -22.91 -12.09 9.58
N LYS A 626 -23.74 -11.93 8.54
CA LYS A 626 -25.20 -11.92 8.70
C LYS A 626 -25.72 -13.28 9.16
N VAL A 627 -25.20 -14.36 8.60
CA VAL A 627 -25.54 -15.74 9.00
C VAL A 627 -25.11 -16.00 10.44
N SER A 628 -23.88 -15.62 10.82
CA SER A 628 -23.39 -15.73 12.21
C SER A 628 -24.32 -15.06 13.23
N GLN A 629 -24.91 -13.91 12.88
CA GLN A 629 -25.86 -13.19 13.74
C GLN A 629 -27.16 -13.96 13.99
N LEU A 630 -27.54 -14.87 13.10
CA LEU A 630 -28.75 -15.68 13.20
C LEU A 630 -28.48 -17.05 13.85
N MET A 631 -27.22 -17.43 14.04
CA MET A 631 -26.83 -18.68 14.66
C MET A 631 -26.83 -18.56 16.18
N ASP A 632 -27.22 -19.64 16.87
CA ASP A 632 -26.98 -19.77 18.31
C ASP A 632 -25.49 -19.61 18.66
N LEU A 633 -25.21 -19.14 19.87
CA LEU A 633 -23.82 -19.00 20.34
C LEU A 633 -23.09 -20.35 20.28
N PRO A 634 -21.76 -20.37 20.06
CA PRO A 634 -20.99 -21.60 20.11
C PRO A 634 -21.08 -22.24 21.50
N VAL A 635 -21.24 -23.56 21.54
CA VAL A 635 -21.34 -24.32 22.80
C VAL A 635 -20.46 -25.55 22.74
N GLU A 636 -19.65 -25.75 23.78
CA GLU A 636 -18.86 -26.97 23.92
C GLU A 636 -19.74 -28.18 24.23
N ILE A 637 -19.68 -29.19 23.38
CA ILE A 637 -20.38 -30.45 23.58
C ILE A 637 -19.52 -31.32 24.49
N ARG A 638 -19.90 -31.41 25.78
CA ARG A 638 -19.28 -32.36 26.71
C ARG A 638 -19.70 -33.78 26.34
N GLN A 639 -18.75 -34.69 26.16
CA GLN A 639 -19.07 -36.11 26.00
C GLN A 639 -19.76 -36.61 27.28
N SER A 640 -20.98 -37.14 27.17
CA SER A 640 -21.53 -37.98 28.23
C SER A 640 -20.72 -39.27 28.26
N ILE A 641 -19.91 -39.48 29.29
CA ILE A 641 -19.37 -40.81 29.57
C ILE A 641 -20.57 -41.70 29.91
N LYS A 642 -21.00 -42.55 28.98
CA LYS A 642 -21.88 -43.67 29.36
C LYS A 642 -21.07 -44.56 30.30
N PRO A 643 -21.51 -44.84 31.54
CA PRO A 643 -20.85 -45.83 32.36
C PRO A 643 -20.90 -47.20 31.64
N PRO A 644 -19.88 -48.06 31.80
CA PRO A 644 -19.87 -49.38 31.20
C PRO A 644 -21.08 -50.19 31.67
N PRO A 645 -21.63 -51.10 30.83
CA PRO A 645 -22.73 -51.95 31.24
C PRO A 645 -22.21 -52.96 32.28
N GLY A 646 -22.51 -52.71 33.55
CA GLY A 646 -22.17 -53.64 34.62
C GLY A 646 -22.01 -52.97 35.96
N ASN A 647 -23.12 -52.86 36.70
CA ASN A 647 -23.16 -53.32 38.08
C ASN A 647 -24.62 -53.52 38.47
N VAL A 648 -24.93 -54.79 38.75
CA VAL A 648 -26.16 -55.23 39.39
C VAL A 648 -26.28 -54.47 40.71
N ILE A 649 -27.37 -53.71 40.88
CA ILE A 649 -27.74 -53.17 42.18
C ILE A 649 -28.34 -54.35 42.96
N LEU A 650 -27.55 -54.91 43.87
CA LEU A 650 -28.08 -55.76 44.94
C LEU A 650 -28.77 -54.84 45.95
N SER A 651 -30.09 -54.95 46.06
CA SER A 651 -30.88 -54.32 47.11
C SER A 651 -31.23 -55.32 48.20
N GLU A 652 -31.54 -54.82 49.41
CA GLU A 652 -31.94 -55.56 50.62
C GLU A 652 -33.14 -56.52 50.45
N ALA A 653 -33.76 -56.57 49.27
CA ALA A 653 -34.78 -57.57 48.92
C ALA A 653 -34.18 -58.89 48.38
N SER A 654 -32.88 -59.12 48.54
CA SER A 654 -32.16 -60.33 48.09
C SER A 654 -31.58 -61.18 49.24
N MET A 655 -32.19 -61.13 50.44
CA MET A 655 -32.01 -62.14 51.49
C MET A 655 -33.15 -63.15 51.46
#